data_AF-A0A954HZ14-F1
#
_entry.id   AF-A0A954HZ14-F1
#
_cell.length_a   1.000
_cell.length_b   1.000
_cell.length_c   1.000
_cell.angle_alpha   90.00
_cell.angle_beta   90.00
_cell.angle_gamma   90.00
#
_symmetry.space_group_name_H-M   'P 1'
#
loop_
_entity.id
_entity.type
_entity.pdbx_description
1 polymer ?
#
loop_
_entity_poly.entity_id
_entity_poly.type
_entity_poly.pdbx_seq_one_letter_code
_entity_poly.pdbx_strand_id
1 'polypeptide(L)'
;MNQFARISCLTAVFSIGMAGFVQHSWGGDRSDVSEVSVLTADGVDETVALGQRIFEHNFGLPHTWKGAEPLGQGGDGLGPQFNDVSCVACHRDGGVGGGGPVEKNAMVLNVIVPQGLNETQLRSVVREAHRQHSELSDKQINTALHRFGLPAEGDERPYAEYLATLFDRLRLGPDQAQPVRASIGVAAFEIAQRNTTALWGAGLIDELRRNDGNGIRRHLMEEQNRRYPWLSGRIPRDSRQREGWFGWRGQMVSLHEFNLGACATELGLTVPGMPQHHSPVAAGELGRPALDLTHEQCLAVTAFVSSLPAPRQVIPADSAAADRVALGEEVFNRCHCNACHVRDLGWVPGIFSDLLLHDMGPGLCDEHEATAEIEPGEINPEGFGVDTSYYGKPVDLFKENPPKVIPTNCECEWRTPPLWGCADTAPYLHDGRASSFEEAIRWHGGEGETSRRAYEALPPDEHSLLIGFLESLRAPQDAPFAGGRREFAAVPQRPVPPQHAPARPGRPQDENAAGFAAADPAAPVLAEVAEQPLLFNDAPAIRGLPPIEPQPTSGDVMAALVELLEGLKPSNANFGRAEPLSLKLNAALPQPAAGDFALALFEKRSLKHSDAMSRLSSIALLRGPYAARARQALVHEDVRRRDYGAAIARLEQHAVEIVDDDSLSPRDAAEQAQWTGLILAWLQGPSGIDPSRFHPEEALQRIRNVFPDHLAGFFDAGVEQVAGHFEALQSERATLQNLVAGEQAAKLDSLALKQNELTSQQSQLEQSRTAWTENFDGTLQKLDQQLAELEKQYLECEETDRRIGAEATPRELRIIGILQYQQDSPLDFRSAQSRELSALQSQLNTINRKREENRANGRIIGLNAQQLLQQRARLVAEYTQKTGQAAKELASIAKWQSRFEKQAEDLGTTPAERSRRVQKLDRQMQELSTYARFDPVDESRLMLMRYRLAE
;
A
#
# COMPACT_ATOMS: atom_id res chain seq x y z
N MET A 1 -70.62 8.40 -15.49
CA MET A 1 -70.29 7.96 -14.12
C MET A 1 -69.71 6.55 -14.18
N ASN A 2 -68.48 6.23 -13.84
CA ASN A 2 -67.18 6.94 -13.78
C ASN A 2 -66.17 5.77 -13.82
N GLN A 3 -65.57 5.54 -14.98
CA GLN A 3 -64.18 5.88 -15.36
C GLN A 3 -63.09 5.12 -14.58
N PHE A 4 -62.49 4.20 -15.34
CA PHE A 4 -61.35 3.36 -15.04
C PHE A 4 -60.09 3.93 -15.71
N ALA A 5 -58.96 3.63 -15.06
CA ALA A 5 -57.55 3.67 -15.41
C ALA A 5 -57.07 3.90 -16.88
N ARG A 6 -55.92 4.61 -16.93
CA ARG A 6 -54.78 4.63 -17.88
C ARG A 6 -54.78 5.64 -19.03
N ILE A 7 -53.53 5.97 -19.44
CA ILE A 7 -52.99 6.94 -20.42
C ILE A 7 -52.59 8.27 -19.74
N SER A 8 -51.30 8.56 -19.49
CA SER A 8 -50.14 8.81 -20.39
C SER A 8 -50.17 10.15 -21.14
N CYS A 9 -49.21 10.99 -20.77
CA CYS A 9 -48.37 11.85 -21.62
C CYS A 9 -48.93 13.02 -22.43
N LEU A 10 -47.98 13.74 -23.04
CA LEU A 10 -48.00 15.06 -23.70
C LEU A 10 -47.70 16.21 -22.71
N THR A 11 -46.79 17.16 -22.95
CA THR A 11 -46.06 17.64 -24.15
C THR A 11 -45.03 18.66 -23.60
N ALA A 12 -43.72 18.60 -23.86
CA ALA A 12 -42.96 18.87 -25.09
C ALA A 12 -42.40 20.32 -25.20
N VAL A 13 -41.19 20.41 -25.78
CA VAL A 13 -40.64 21.51 -26.63
C VAL A 13 -39.64 22.51 -26.00
N PHE A 14 -38.37 22.31 -26.41
CA PHE A 14 -37.28 23.26 -26.76
C PHE A 14 -36.35 23.92 -25.70
N SER A 15 -35.07 23.53 -25.85
CA SER A 15 -33.87 24.39 -25.98
C SER A 15 -33.37 25.25 -24.81
N ILE A 16 -32.41 24.67 -24.09
CA ILE A 16 -31.04 25.14 -23.74
C ILE A 16 -30.72 24.58 -22.35
N GLY A 17 -29.89 23.52 -22.34
CA GLY A 17 -29.65 22.66 -21.20
C GLY A 17 -28.40 23.00 -20.40
N MET A 18 -28.59 23.10 -19.09
CA MET A 18 -27.61 22.99 -18.02
C MET A 18 -28.29 22.21 -16.88
N ALA A 19 -27.59 21.20 -16.35
CA ALA A 19 -27.65 20.60 -15.00
C ALA A 19 -28.97 20.10 -14.37
N GLY A 20 -28.90 18.90 -13.75
CA GLY A 20 -29.88 18.33 -12.79
C GLY A 20 -30.44 16.96 -13.21
N PHE A 21 -29.72 15.83 -13.08
CA PHE A 21 -29.60 14.94 -11.90
C PHE A 21 -30.91 14.26 -11.43
N VAL A 22 -30.90 12.90 -11.43
CA VAL A 22 -31.32 11.96 -10.35
C VAL A 22 -32.01 10.66 -10.84
N GLN A 23 -31.23 9.55 -10.78
CA GLN A 23 -31.46 8.19 -10.21
C GLN A 23 -32.61 7.29 -10.71
N HIS A 24 -32.53 5.94 -10.76
CA HIS A 24 -31.55 4.89 -10.39
C HIS A 24 -31.97 3.61 -11.17
N SER A 25 -31.09 2.68 -11.55
CA SER A 25 -30.74 1.47 -10.76
C SER A 25 -29.95 0.46 -11.63
N TRP A 26 -29.22 -0.46 -10.95
CA TRP A 26 -28.32 -1.54 -11.43
C TRP A 26 -26.87 -1.07 -11.72
N GLY A 27 -25.82 -1.33 -10.92
CA GLY A 27 -25.59 -2.37 -9.90
C GLY A 27 -24.69 -3.47 -10.47
N GLY A 28 -23.38 -3.24 -10.57
CA GLY A 28 -22.40 -4.20 -11.06
C GLY A 28 -20.98 -3.64 -11.06
N ASP A 29 -20.19 -4.09 -10.10
CA ASP A 29 -18.77 -3.83 -9.86
C ASP A 29 -17.90 -4.21 -11.08
N ARG A 30 -17.27 -3.23 -11.72
CA ARG A 30 -16.25 -3.40 -12.77
C ARG A 30 -15.25 -2.24 -12.72
N SER A 31 -14.37 -2.27 -11.73
CA SER A 31 -13.04 -1.66 -11.84
C SER A 31 -12.00 -2.78 -11.95
N ASP A 32 -12.08 -3.54 -13.04
CA ASP A 32 -11.01 -4.46 -13.45
C ASP A 32 -9.96 -3.63 -14.17
N VAL A 33 -8.79 -3.49 -13.54
CA VAL A 33 -7.58 -2.98 -14.18
C VAL A 33 -7.04 -4.10 -15.06
N SER A 34 -7.60 -4.24 -16.26
CA SER A 34 -7.11 -5.17 -17.30
C SER A 34 -6.61 -4.48 -18.56
N GLU A 35 -6.41 -3.17 -18.55
CA GLU A 35 -5.75 -2.43 -19.63
C GLU A 35 -4.37 -1.95 -19.20
N VAL A 36 -3.46 -2.92 -19.01
CA VAL A 36 -2.09 -2.72 -19.49
C VAL A 36 -2.07 -3.50 -20.80
N SER A 37 -2.22 -2.79 -21.92
CA SER A 37 -1.89 -3.34 -23.23
C SER A 37 -0.54 -4.04 -23.13
N VAL A 38 -0.42 -5.24 -23.72
CA VAL A 38 0.85 -5.98 -23.82
C VAL A 38 1.85 -5.09 -24.56
N LEU A 39 2.56 -4.28 -23.80
CA LEU A 39 3.72 -3.54 -24.27
C LEU A 39 4.82 -4.59 -24.43
N THR A 40 5.49 -4.57 -25.58
CA THR A 40 6.77 -5.26 -25.74
C THR A 40 7.73 -4.79 -24.65
N ALA A 41 8.80 -5.53 -24.35
CA ALA A 41 9.82 -5.07 -23.40
C ALA A 41 10.28 -3.62 -23.73
N ASP A 42 10.39 -3.29 -25.01
CA ASP A 42 10.68 -1.95 -25.51
C ASP A 42 9.60 -0.91 -25.12
N GLY A 43 8.31 -1.26 -25.19
CA GLY A 43 7.20 -0.36 -24.82
C GLY A 43 7.05 -0.14 -23.31
N VAL A 44 7.44 -1.12 -22.48
CA VAL A 44 7.50 -0.94 -21.02
C VAL A 44 8.63 0.04 -20.66
N ASP A 45 9.80 -0.11 -21.29
CA ASP A 45 10.92 0.81 -21.10
C ASP A 45 10.59 2.23 -21.56
N GLU A 46 9.85 2.39 -22.67
CA GLU A 46 9.37 3.70 -23.14
C GLU A 46 8.38 4.36 -22.17
N THR A 47 7.46 3.58 -21.59
CA THR A 47 6.47 4.08 -20.63
C THR A 47 7.14 4.52 -19.32
N VAL A 48 8.07 3.72 -18.81
CA VAL A 48 8.87 4.07 -17.63
C VAL A 48 9.73 5.31 -17.90
N ALA A 49 10.35 5.40 -19.07
CA ALA A 49 11.15 6.57 -19.46
C ALA A 49 10.29 7.84 -19.61
N LEU A 50 9.05 7.72 -20.12
CA LEU A 50 8.10 8.83 -20.14
C LEU A 50 7.73 9.26 -18.71
N GLY A 51 7.38 8.30 -17.85
CA GLY A 51 7.09 8.56 -16.45
C GLY A 51 8.21 9.27 -15.72
N GLN A 52 9.46 8.85 -15.96
CA GLN A 52 10.64 9.51 -15.40
C GLN A 52 10.75 10.96 -15.87
N ARG A 53 10.62 11.22 -17.18
CA ARG A 53 10.69 12.59 -17.71
C ARG A 53 9.61 13.49 -17.08
N ILE A 54 8.40 12.97 -16.89
CA ILE A 54 7.31 13.70 -16.23
C ILE A 54 7.64 13.93 -14.75
N PHE A 55 8.15 12.92 -14.05
CA PHE A 55 8.51 13.01 -12.63
C PHE A 55 9.59 14.08 -12.35
N GLU A 56 10.51 14.26 -13.29
CA GLU A 56 11.59 15.25 -13.25
C GLU A 56 11.19 16.62 -13.85
N HIS A 57 10.02 16.73 -14.47
CA HIS A 57 9.63 17.93 -15.20
C HIS A 57 9.28 19.09 -14.26
N ASN A 58 9.73 20.29 -14.64
CA ASN A 58 9.32 21.54 -14.00
C ASN A 58 7.99 22.03 -14.58
N PHE A 59 6.89 21.69 -13.90
CA PHE A 59 5.53 22.07 -14.27
C PHE A 59 5.25 23.57 -14.20
N GLY A 60 6.14 24.37 -13.58
CA GLY A 60 6.07 25.83 -13.64
C GLY A 60 6.48 26.41 -15.00
N LEU A 61 7.05 25.57 -15.88
CA LEU A 61 7.44 25.93 -17.24
C LEU A 61 6.93 24.87 -18.23
N PRO A 62 5.60 24.66 -18.34
CA PRO A 62 5.03 23.52 -19.09
C PRO A 62 5.41 23.55 -20.58
N HIS A 63 5.56 24.75 -21.15
CA HIS A 63 6.01 24.96 -22.53
C HIS A 63 7.47 24.54 -22.80
N THR A 64 8.26 24.25 -21.75
CA THR A 64 9.63 23.76 -21.89
C THR A 64 9.72 22.25 -21.99
N TRP A 65 8.59 21.54 -21.94
CA TRP A 65 8.52 20.11 -22.15
C TRP A 65 9.11 19.72 -23.52
N LYS A 66 10.04 18.75 -23.51
CA LYS A 66 10.75 18.26 -24.71
C LYS A 66 10.40 16.82 -25.09
N GLY A 67 9.35 16.24 -24.50
CA GLY A 67 8.90 14.89 -24.83
C GLY A 67 8.21 14.81 -26.19
N ALA A 68 8.07 13.60 -26.72
CA ALA A 68 7.46 13.34 -28.02
C ALA A 68 5.96 13.72 -28.08
N GLU A 69 5.27 13.67 -26.94
CA GLU A 69 3.88 14.08 -26.79
C GLU A 69 3.80 15.32 -25.89
N PRO A 70 2.96 16.33 -26.16
CA PRO A 70 2.76 17.45 -25.24
C PRO A 70 2.21 16.99 -23.89
N LEU A 71 2.51 17.73 -22.81
CA LEU A 71 1.89 17.47 -21.51
C LEU A 71 0.39 17.77 -21.58
N GLY A 72 -0.43 16.79 -21.18
CA GLY A 72 -1.86 16.96 -21.03
C GLY A 72 -2.60 17.36 -22.31
N GLN A 73 -3.79 17.95 -22.13
CA GLN A 73 -4.63 18.46 -23.22
C GLN A 73 -4.60 20.00 -23.27
N GLY A 74 -3.43 20.60 -23.02
CA GLY A 74 -3.26 22.05 -22.97
C GLY A 74 -3.60 22.67 -21.61
N GLY A 75 -3.34 21.95 -20.52
CA GLY A 75 -3.37 22.51 -19.17
C GLY A 75 -2.33 23.63 -18.96
N ASP A 76 -2.46 24.36 -17.85
CA ASP A 76 -1.67 25.54 -17.50
C ASP A 76 -0.41 25.23 -16.68
N GLY A 77 -0.18 23.96 -16.33
CA GLY A 77 0.95 23.49 -15.54
C GLY A 77 0.62 23.47 -14.06
N LEU A 78 1.39 24.18 -13.24
CA LEU A 78 1.09 24.32 -11.82
C LEU A 78 -0.20 25.13 -11.64
N GLY A 79 -1.13 24.60 -10.86
CA GLY A 79 -2.33 25.30 -10.48
C GLY A 79 -2.09 26.50 -9.56
N PRO A 80 -3.16 27.12 -9.05
CA PRO A 80 -3.06 28.38 -8.32
C PRO A 80 -2.36 28.22 -6.96
N GLN A 81 -2.14 26.99 -6.50
CA GLN A 81 -1.38 26.65 -5.29
C GLN A 81 -0.58 25.37 -5.51
N PHE A 82 0.65 25.34 -5.01
CA PHE A 82 1.55 24.20 -5.12
C PHE A 82 2.66 24.24 -4.06
N ASN A 83 3.21 23.08 -3.71
CA ASN A 83 4.30 22.93 -2.75
C ASN A 83 5.68 22.94 -3.42
N ASP A 84 5.77 22.46 -4.66
CA ASP A 84 6.98 22.50 -5.47
C ASP A 84 6.64 22.41 -6.97
N VAL A 85 7.67 22.50 -7.81
CA VAL A 85 7.52 22.58 -9.27
C VAL A 85 7.66 21.23 -9.97
N SER A 86 8.03 20.16 -9.26
CA SER A 86 8.23 18.81 -9.81
C SER A 86 8.15 17.75 -8.71
N CYS A 87 7.84 16.49 -9.06
CA CYS A 87 7.83 15.38 -8.10
C CYS A 87 9.23 15.16 -7.48
N VAL A 88 10.29 15.23 -8.31
CA VAL A 88 11.67 15.02 -7.87
C VAL A 88 12.18 16.12 -6.93
N ALA A 89 11.57 17.30 -6.90
CA ALA A 89 12.01 18.36 -5.99
C ALA A 89 11.76 18.00 -4.51
N CYS A 90 10.74 17.19 -4.24
CA CYS A 90 10.46 16.63 -2.92
C CYS A 90 11.03 15.21 -2.74
N HIS A 91 11.04 14.37 -3.78
CA HIS A 91 11.46 12.97 -3.70
C HIS A 91 12.87 12.71 -4.23
N ARG A 92 13.90 13.18 -3.50
CA ARG A 92 15.31 13.15 -3.97
C ARG A 92 16.36 12.71 -2.95
N ASP A 93 16.03 12.61 -1.67
CA ASP A 93 17.02 12.30 -0.65
C ASP A 93 17.44 10.83 -0.73
N GLY A 94 18.75 10.60 -0.87
CA GLY A 94 19.32 9.27 -1.17
C GLY A 94 19.16 8.83 -2.64
N GLY A 95 18.53 9.64 -3.49
CA GLY A 95 18.35 9.38 -4.92
C GLY A 95 16.93 9.70 -5.42
N VAL A 96 16.70 9.60 -6.72
CA VAL A 96 15.36 9.81 -7.31
C VAL A 96 14.37 8.80 -6.72
N GLY A 97 13.23 9.31 -6.23
CA GLY A 97 12.22 8.51 -5.54
C GLY A 97 12.49 8.34 -4.04
N GLY A 98 13.47 9.06 -3.50
CA GLY A 98 13.77 9.08 -2.07
C GLY A 98 12.78 9.91 -1.24
N GLY A 99 13.17 10.16 0.01
CA GLY A 99 12.47 11.08 0.90
C GLY A 99 12.74 12.55 0.52
N GLY A 100 12.27 13.46 1.37
CA GLY A 100 12.56 14.89 1.26
C GLY A 100 12.98 15.47 2.61
N PRO A 101 13.72 16.60 2.60
CA PRO A 101 14.13 17.24 3.84
C PRO A 101 12.96 17.99 4.47
N VAL A 102 13.09 18.39 5.74
CA VAL A 102 11.98 18.99 6.52
C VAL A 102 11.38 20.24 5.85
N GLU A 103 12.17 20.99 5.08
CA GLU A 103 11.71 22.19 4.37
C GLU A 103 10.77 21.85 3.20
N LYS A 104 10.65 20.57 2.82
CA LYS A 104 9.72 20.05 1.82
C LYS A 104 8.45 19.46 2.43
N ASN A 105 8.34 19.41 3.75
CA ASN A 105 7.12 18.94 4.41
C ASN A 105 5.87 19.65 3.87
N ALA A 106 4.82 18.88 3.65
CA ALA A 106 3.50 19.41 3.39
C ALA A 106 2.89 19.90 4.70
N MET A 107 2.18 21.03 4.66
CA MET A 107 1.49 21.58 5.83
C MET A 107 -0.01 21.31 5.72
N VAL A 108 -0.63 20.93 6.82
CA VAL A 108 -2.08 20.68 6.90
C VAL A 108 -2.65 21.54 8.01
N LEU A 109 -3.66 22.35 7.68
CA LEU A 109 -4.45 23.10 8.65
C LEU A 109 -5.68 22.30 9.03
N ASN A 110 -5.79 21.94 10.31
CA ASN A 110 -6.91 21.21 10.90
C ASN A 110 -7.75 22.14 11.79
N VAL A 111 -9.06 21.90 11.83
CA VAL A 111 -9.97 22.47 12.82
C VAL A 111 -10.19 21.45 13.93
N ILE A 112 -9.79 21.81 15.14
CA ILE A 112 -10.06 21.01 16.34
C ILE A 112 -11.51 21.29 16.76
N VAL A 113 -12.36 20.26 16.68
CA VAL A 113 -13.77 20.34 17.07
C VAL A 113 -13.97 19.67 18.44
N PRO A 114 -14.22 20.44 19.52
CA PRO A 114 -14.49 19.87 20.83
C PRO A 114 -15.67 18.90 20.83
N GLN A 115 -15.57 17.82 21.61
CA GLN A 115 -16.69 16.90 21.80
C GLN A 115 -17.83 17.56 22.60
N GLY A 116 -19.07 17.14 22.32
CA GLY A 116 -20.26 17.57 23.08
C GLY A 116 -20.81 18.95 22.73
N LEU A 117 -20.36 19.55 21.62
CA LEU A 117 -20.96 20.78 21.09
C LEU A 117 -22.37 20.52 20.56
N ASN A 118 -23.29 21.45 20.83
CA ASN A 118 -24.60 21.46 20.17
C ASN A 118 -24.51 22.06 18.76
N GLU A 119 -25.57 21.88 17.96
CA GLU A 119 -25.62 22.33 16.56
C GLU A 119 -25.32 23.83 16.40
N THR A 120 -25.78 24.68 17.33
CA THR A 120 -25.56 26.14 17.26
C THR A 120 -24.09 26.47 17.50
N GLN A 121 -23.45 25.82 18.47
CA GLN A 121 -22.03 25.98 18.75
C GLN A 121 -21.18 25.48 17.58
N LEU A 122 -21.53 24.31 17.01
CA LEU A 122 -20.87 23.73 15.85
C LEU A 122 -20.95 24.64 14.62
N ARG A 123 -22.13 25.19 14.31
CA ARG A 123 -22.29 26.22 13.26
C ARG A 123 -21.41 27.45 13.51
N SER A 124 -21.19 27.81 14.77
CA SER A 124 -20.29 28.92 15.12
C SER A 124 -18.82 28.58 14.87
N VAL A 125 -18.39 27.36 15.18
CA VAL A 125 -17.04 26.86 14.89
C VAL A 125 -16.80 26.84 13.39
N VAL A 126 -17.71 26.25 12.61
CA VAL A 126 -17.62 26.20 11.13
C VAL A 126 -17.54 27.60 10.52
N ARG A 127 -18.37 28.54 10.99
CA ARG A 127 -18.31 29.94 10.49
C ARG A 127 -17.02 30.66 10.87
N GLU A 128 -16.41 30.33 11.99
CA GLU A 128 -15.10 30.86 12.37
C GLU A 128 -14.00 30.23 11.50
N ALA A 129 -14.02 28.91 11.32
CA ALA A 129 -13.08 28.18 10.45
C ALA A 129 -13.10 28.67 9.00
N HIS A 130 -14.29 28.79 8.41
CA HIS A 130 -14.47 29.29 7.05
C HIS A 130 -13.95 30.73 6.86
N ARG A 131 -14.01 31.57 7.91
CA ARG A 131 -13.43 32.92 7.89
C ARG A 131 -11.91 32.92 7.92
N GLN A 132 -11.29 31.88 8.47
CA GLN A 132 -9.84 31.76 8.48
C GLN A 132 -9.31 31.20 7.16
N HIS A 133 -10.00 30.20 6.59
CA HIS A 133 -9.68 29.61 5.30
C HIS A 133 -10.96 29.21 4.56
N SER A 134 -11.14 29.64 3.32
CA SER A 134 -12.40 29.50 2.56
C SER A 134 -12.79 28.06 2.25
N GLU A 135 -11.85 27.12 2.25
CA GLU A 135 -12.13 25.70 2.05
C GLU A 135 -12.63 25.00 3.31
N LEU A 136 -12.37 25.58 4.49
CA LEU A 136 -12.90 25.03 5.73
C LEU A 136 -14.41 25.24 5.77
N SER A 137 -15.17 24.17 6.00
CA SER A 137 -16.62 24.12 5.95
C SER A 137 -17.17 23.08 6.94
N ASP A 138 -18.49 22.92 6.95
CA ASP A 138 -19.18 21.87 7.72
C ASP A 138 -18.93 20.47 7.19
N LYS A 139 -18.36 20.39 6.00
CA LYS A 139 -17.95 19.17 5.32
C LYS A 139 -16.44 19.01 5.44
N GLN A 140 -15.67 20.04 5.14
CA GLN A 140 -14.21 19.96 5.11
C GLN A 140 -13.60 20.69 6.32
N ILE A 141 -13.07 19.95 7.27
CA ILE A 141 -12.48 20.51 8.50
C ILE A 141 -10.94 20.55 8.49
N ASN A 142 -10.33 20.08 7.41
CA ASN A 142 -8.90 20.20 7.19
C ASN A 142 -8.61 20.66 5.75
N THR A 143 -7.43 21.23 5.53
CA THR A 143 -6.95 21.55 4.18
C THR A 143 -5.42 21.61 4.13
N ALA A 144 -4.85 21.34 2.97
CA ALA A 144 -3.44 21.56 2.72
C ALA A 144 -3.14 23.07 2.67
N LEU A 145 -2.06 23.49 3.33
CA LEU A 145 -1.47 24.81 3.15
C LEU A 145 -0.26 24.68 2.24
N HIS A 146 -0.38 25.22 1.03
CA HIS A 146 0.70 25.18 0.06
C HIS A 146 1.79 26.20 0.38
N ARG A 147 2.99 25.98 -0.15
CA ARG A 147 4.12 26.91 0.02
C ARG A 147 4.06 28.10 -0.95
N PHE A 148 3.54 27.86 -2.14
CA PHE A 148 3.50 28.82 -3.23
C PHE A 148 2.11 28.91 -3.82
N GLY A 149 1.82 30.04 -4.46
CA GLY A 149 0.59 30.23 -5.20
C GLY A 149 0.76 31.27 -6.29
N LEU A 150 0.11 31.03 -7.42
CA LEU A 150 0.08 31.96 -8.53
C LEU A 150 -0.96 33.06 -8.24
N PRO A 151 -0.67 34.33 -8.59
CA PRO A 151 -1.63 35.40 -8.41
C PRO A 151 -2.86 35.16 -9.28
N ALA A 152 -4.05 35.38 -8.72
CA ALA A 152 -5.29 35.33 -9.47
C ALA A 152 -5.43 36.56 -10.36
N GLU A 153 -6.01 36.42 -11.56
CA GLU A 153 -6.34 37.58 -12.39
C GLU A 153 -7.29 38.53 -11.62
N GLY A 154 -6.80 39.71 -11.26
CA GLY A 154 -7.59 40.76 -10.60
C GLY A 154 -7.49 40.86 -9.08
N ASP A 155 -6.76 39.97 -8.39
CA ASP A 155 -6.38 40.16 -6.97
C ASP A 155 -4.87 40.31 -6.86
N GLU A 156 -4.43 41.49 -6.41
CA GLU A 156 -3.01 41.85 -6.30
C GLU A 156 -2.34 41.27 -5.05
N ARG A 157 -3.10 40.68 -4.10
CA ARG A 157 -2.50 40.14 -2.86
C ARG A 157 -1.74 38.84 -3.13
N PRO A 158 -0.40 38.81 -2.92
CA PRO A 158 0.38 37.59 -3.10
C PRO A 158 -0.06 36.52 -2.10
N TYR A 159 -0.19 35.26 -2.53
CA TYR A 159 -0.49 34.14 -1.64
C TYR A 159 0.47 34.06 -0.44
N ALA A 160 1.73 34.44 -0.63
CA ALA A 160 2.72 34.55 0.45
C ALA A 160 2.30 35.54 1.55
N GLU A 161 1.68 36.68 1.21
CA GLU A 161 1.16 37.65 2.17
C GLU A 161 -0.06 37.09 2.92
N TYR A 162 -0.93 36.36 2.22
CA TYR A 162 -2.04 35.64 2.83
C TYR A 162 -1.57 34.61 3.85
N LEU A 163 -0.58 33.78 3.50
CA LEU A 163 0.01 32.80 4.42
C LEU A 163 0.68 33.47 5.61
N ALA A 164 1.48 34.53 5.39
CA ALA A 164 2.08 35.28 6.49
C ALA A 164 1.02 35.84 7.44
N THR A 165 -0.07 36.40 6.90
CA THR A 165 -1.19 36.90 7.69
C THR A 165 -1.93 35.79 8.43
N LEU A 166 -2.09 34.61 7.81
CA LEU A 166 -2.68 33.44 8.45
C LEU A 166 -1.82 32.95 9.62
N PHE A 167 -0.51 32.83 9.42
CA PHE A 167 0.46 32.45 10.44
C PHE A 167 0.53 33.47 11.59
N ASP A 168 0.58 34.77 11.31
CA ASP A 168 0.57 35.82 12.33
C ASP A 168 -0.73 35.79 13.15
N ARG A 169 -1.89 35.62 12.48
CA ARG A 169 -3.20 35.52 13.16
C ARG A 169 -3.30 34.31 14.06
N LEU A 170 -2.88 33.15 13.55
CA LEU A 170 -2.88 31.91 14.32
C LEU A 170 -1.72 31.85 15.33
N ARG A 171 -0.76 32.80 15.28
CA ARG A 171 0.47 32.78 16.09
C ARG A 171 1.29 31.49 15.88
N LEU A 172 1.36 31.03 14.63
CA LEU A 172 2.03 29.79 14.22
C LEU A 172 3.28 30.14 13.39
N GLY A 173 4.32 29.31 13.47
CA GLY A 173 5.53 29.45 12.67
C GLY A 173 5.75 28.21 11.78
N PRO A 174 6.25 28.38 10.53
CA PRO A 174 6.44 27.27 9.58
C PRO A 174 7.59 26.32 9.96
N ASP A 175 8.45 26.69 10.89
CA ASP A 175 9.71 25.97 11.19
C ASP A 175 9.56 24.90 12.30
N GLN A 176 8.34 24.54 12.71
CA GLN A 176 8.11 23.54 13.75
C GLN A 176 7.53 22.26 13.17
N ALA A 177 8.32 21.18 13.23
CA ALA A 177 7.88 19.84 12.81
C ALA A 177 6.74 19.29 13.70
N GLN A 178 6.67 19.71 14.96
CA GLN A 178 5.56 19.33 15.85
C GLN A 178 4.30 20.14 15.53
N PRO A 179 3.09 19.56 15.70
CA PRO A 179 1.85 20.28 15.50
C PRO A 179 1.75 21.51 16.40
N VAL A 180 1.44 22.66 15.80
CA VAL A 180 1.29 23.93 16.51
C VAL A 180 -0.18 24.31 16.57
N ARG A 181 -0.65 24.72 17.75
CA ARG A 181 -2.08 24.91 18.03
C ARG A 181 -2.39 26.33 18.47
N ALA A 182 -3.56 26.79 18.05
CA ALA A 182 -4.09 28.09 18.45
C ALA A 182 -5.61 28.10 18.49
N SER A 183 -6.18 29.00 19.27
CA SER A 183 -7.62 29.24 19.30
C SER A 183 -7.92 30.65 18.81
N ILE A 184 -8.84 30.75 17.85
CA ILE A 184 -9.39 32.02 17.36
C ILE A 184 -10.89 32.01 17.60
N GLY A 185 -11.37 32.91 18.44
CA GLY A 185 -12.78 32.98 18.79
C GLY A 185 -13.25 31.68 19.47
N VAL A 186 -14.19 30.99 18.82
CA VAL A 186 -14.76 29.72 19.30
C VAL A 186 -14.14 28.47 18.65
N ALA A 187 -13.27 28.65 17.64
CA ALA A 187 -12.63 27.56 16.93
C ALA A 187 -11.18 27.40 17.40
N ALA A 188 -10.74 26.15 17.50
CA ALA A 188 -9.35 25.80 17.69
C ALA A 188 -8.80 25.21 16.39
N PHE A 189 -7.52 25.49 16.13
CA PHE A 189 -6.83 25.12 14.90
C PHE A 189 -5.51 24.46 15.26
N GLU A 190 -5.10 23.51 14.42
CA GLU A 190 -3.80 22.89 14.46
C GLU A 190 -3.16 23.00 13.07
N ILE A 191 -1.88 23.32 13.02
CA ILE A 191 -1.08 23.11 11.81
C ILE A 191 -0.15 21.94 12.09
N ALA A 192 -0.31 20.89 11.29
CA ALA A 192 0.53 19.70 11.31
C ALA A 192 1.41 19.64 10.06
N GLN A 193 2.57 19.00 10.17
CA GLN A 193 3.47 18.77 9.05
C GLN A 193 3.49 17.31 8.64
N ARG A 194 3.77 17.05 7.36
CA ARG A 194 3.91 15.73 6.77
C ARG A 194 5.18 15.64 5.96
N ASN A 195 6.05 14.72 6.38
CA ASN A 195 7.30 14.43 5.69
C ASN A 195 7.03 13.68 4.38
N THR A 196 7.83 13.97 3.36
CA THR A 196 7.78 13.29 2.07
C THR A 196 8.24 11.83 2.23
N THR A 197 7.36 10.87 1.93
CA THR A 197 7.70 9.44 2.01
C THR A 197 8.65 9.02 0.89
N ALA A 198 9.60 8.14 1.20
CA ALA A 198 10.37 7.45 0.16
C ALA A 198 9.46 6.51 -0.68
N LEU A 199 9.70 6.46 -1.98
CA LEU A 199 8.92 5.73 -2.99
C LEU A 199 9.59 4.44 -3.47
N TRP A 200 10.85 4.19 -3.09
CA TRP A 200 11.55 2.96 -3.47
C TRP A 200 10.82 1.71 -2.98
N GLY A 201 10.68 0.71 -3.85
CA GLY A 201 9.95 -0.51 -3.55
C GLY A 201 8.43 -0.34 -3.45
N ALA A 202 7.87 0.85 -3.72
CA ALA A 202 6.42 1.05 -3.75
C ALA A 202 5.73 0.16 -4.78
N GLY A 203 6.41 -0.17 -5.89
CA GLY A 203 5.95 -1.16 -6.86
C GLY A 203 5.75 -2.56 -6.27
N LEU A 204 6.67 -3.02 -5.42
CA LEU A 204 6.54 -4.32 -4.73
C LEU A 204 5.37 -4.31 -3.73
N ILE A 205 5.16 -3.18 -3.03
CA ILE A 205 4.01 -3.02 -2.13
C ILE A 205 2.69 -3.04 -2.93
N ASP A 206 2.64 -2.37 -4.08
CA ASP A 206 1.44 -2.38 -4.93
C ASP A 206 1.20 -3.75 -5.57
N GLU A 207 2.26 -4.47 -5.93
CA GLU A 207 2.17 -5.84 -6.41
C GLU A 207 1.68 -6.80 -5.32
N LEU A 208 2.20 -6.69 -4.10
CA LEU A 208 1.73 -7.45 -2.94
C LEU A 208 0.24 -7.21 -2.70
N ARG A 209 -0.19 -5.94 -2.78
CA ARG A 209 -1.61 -5.58 -2.72
C ARG A 209 -2.43 -6.27 -3.81
N ARG A 210 -1.99 -6.21 -5.07
CA ARG A 210 -2.74 -6.79 -6.21
C ARG A 210 -2.83 -8.31 -6.13
N ASN A 211 -1.77 -8.97 -5.69
CA ASN A 211 -1.67 -10.43 -5.68
C ASN A 211 -2.37 -11.06 -4.46
N ASP A 212 -2.17 -10.48 -3.27
CA ASP A 212 -2.55 -11.12 -2.01
C ASP A 212 -3.58 -10.30 -1.20
N GLY A 213 -3.81 -9.04 -1.59
CA GLY A 213 -4.64 -8.11 -0.85
C GLY A 213 -4.23 -8.04 0.62
N ASN A 214 -5.20 -7.79 1.50
CA ASN A 214 -4.96 -7.73 2.94
C ASN A 214 -4.89 -9.09 3.64
N GLY A 215 -4.92 -10.21 2.90
CA GLY A 215 -4.87 -11.54 3.51
C GLY A 215 -3.62 -11.73 4.36
N ILE A 216 -2.46 -11.31 3.82
CA ILE A 216 -1.16 -11.41 4.49
C ILE A 216 -1.08 -10.51 5.72
N ARG A 217 -1.48 -9.24 5.60
CA ARG A 217 -1.48 -8.29 6.73
C ARG A 217 -2.43 -8.70 7.86
N ARG A 218 -3.61 -9.23 7.54
CA ARG A 218 -4.54 -9.75 8.57
C ARG A 218 -3.99 -10.98 9.27
N HIS A 219 -3.38 -11.91 8.53
CA HIS A 219 -2.76 -13.08 9.14
C HIS A 219 -1.61 -12.69 10.07
N LEU A 220 -0.77 -11.75 9.62
CA LEU A 220 0.33 -11.22 10.38
C LEU A 220 -0.15 -10.50 11.66
N MET A 221 -1.16 -9.64 11.54
CA MET A 221 -1.82 -8.96 12.66
C MET A 221 -2.30 -9.96 13.72
N GLU A 222 -2.99 -11.03 13.32
CA GLU A 222 -3.42 -12.08 14.25
C GLU A 222 -2.25 -12.82 14.93
N GLU A 223 -1.15 -13.03 14.21
CA GLU A 223 0.06 -13.63 14.77
C GLU A 223 0.76 -12.69 15.77
N GLN A 224 0.93 -11.43 15.39
CA GLN A 224 1.51 -10.37 16.22
C GLN A 224 0.71 -10.22 17.51
N ASN A 225 -0.62 -10.10 17.44
CA ASN A 225 -1.47 -9.94 18.62
C ASN A 225 -1.42 -11.15 19.57
N ARG A 226 -1.26 -12.36 19.02
CA ARG A 226 -1.06 -13.57 19.85
C ARG A 226 0.30 -13.57 20.55
N ARG A 227 1.34 -13.05 19.90
CA ARG A 227 2.72 -13.07 20.41
C ARG A 227 3.02 -11.88 21.33
N TYR A 228 2.42 -10.74 21.03
CA TYR A 228 2.63 -9.44 21.68
C TYR A 228 1.27 -8.85 22.05
N PRO A 229 0.71 -9.21 23.22
CA PRO A 229 -0.66 -8.84 23.59
C PRO A 229 -0.93 -7.33 23.76
N TRP A 230 0.12 -6.51 23.76
CA TRP A 230 0.00 -5.04 23.81
C TRP A 230 -0.09 -4.41 22.41
N LEU A 231 0.09 -5.18 21.34
CA LEU A 231 -0.15 -4.73 19.98
C LEU A 231 -1.60 -4.99 19.59
N SER A 232 -2.20 -4.02 18.90
CA SER A 232 -3.49 -4.19 18.25
C SER A 232 -3.29 -4.38 16.76
N GLY A 233 -2.58 -3.44 16.12
CA GLY A 233 -2.40 -3.41 14.66
C GLY A 233 -3.73 -3.30 13.91
N ARG A 234 -3.88 -2.31 13.04
CA ARG A 234 -5.13 -2.13 12.28
C ARG A 234 -4.90 -2.00 10.79
N ILE A 235 -5.76 -2.64 10.00
CA ILE A 235 -5.74 -2.47 8.55
C ILE A 235 -6.25 -1.05 8.23
N PRO A 236 -5.45 -0.21 7.53
CA PRO A 236 -5.92 1.09 7.08
C PRO A 236 -7.17 0.97 6.21
N ARG A 237 -8.07 1.94 6.31
CA ARG A 237 -9.22 2.07 5.41
C ARG A 237 -9.33 3.50 4.93
N ASP A 238 -9.66 3.66 3.66
CA ASP A 238 -10.01 4.96 3.10
C ASP A 238 -11.41 5.38 3.55
N SER A 239 -11.82 6.59 3.19
CA SER A 239 -13.15 7.11 3.54
C SER A 239 -14.31 6.40 2.85
N ARG A 240 -14.05 5.53 1.87
CA ARG A 240 -15.03 4.66 1.23
C ARG A 240 -14.99 3.24 1.81
N GLN A 241 -14.28 3.05 2.93
CA GLN A 241 -14.08 1.77 3.61
C GLN A 241 -13.30 0.73 2.80
N ARG A 242 -12.64 1.15 1.70
CA ARG A 242 -11.71 0.33 0.93
C ARG A 242 -10.41 0.20 1.71
N GLU A 243 -9.78 -0.94 1.64
CA GLU A 243 -8.60 -1.22 2.46
C GLU A 243 -7.37 -0.57 1.85
N GLY A 244 -6.73 0.32 2.61
CA GLY A 244 -5.70 1.20 2.12
C GLY A 244 -4.27 0.73 2.43
N TRP A 245 -3.30 1.31 1.71
CA TRP A 245 -1.92 0.82 1.58
C TRP A 245 -0.88 1.93 1.58
N PHE A 246 -1.16 3.06 0.92
CA PHE A 246 -0.20 4.14 0.67
C PHE A 246 -0.52 5.38 1.51
N GLY A 247 0.50 6.23 1.69
CA GLY A 247 0.46 7.38 2.61
C GLY A 247 0.83 7.01 4.06
N TRP A 248 0.99 8.02 4.91
CA TRP A 248 1.41 7.86 6.32
C TRP A 248 0.37 7.19 7.22
N ARG A 249 -0.90 7.25 6.86
CA ARG A 249 -2.02 6.57 7.52
C ARG A 249 -2.56 5.40 6.69
N GLY A 250 -1.91 5.05 5.58
CA GLY A 250 -2.39 4.01 4.67
C GLY A 250 -3.74 4.35 4.02
N GLN A 251 -4.10 5.62 3.95
CA GLN A 251 -5.35 6.17 3.41
C GLN A 251 -5.63 5.88 1.92
N MET A 252 -4.63 5.55 1.12
CA MET A 252 -4.75 5.39 -0.34
C MET A 252 -4.71 3.93 -0.73
N VAL A 253 -5.64 3.50 -1.58
CA VAL A 253 -5.80 2.08 -1.91
C VAL A 253 -4.72 1.60 -2.86
N SER A 254 -4.38 2.37 -3.89
CA SER A 254 -3.41 1.97 -4.91
C SER A 254 -2.30 2.99 -5.09
N LEU A 255 -1.16 2.55 -5.65
CA LEU A 255 -0.05 3.43 -5.99
C LEU A 255 -0.47 4.49 -7.03
N HIS A 256 -1.34 4.13 -7.96
CA HIS A 256 -1.89 5.07 -8.94
C HIS A 256 -2.68 6.18 -8.27
N GLU A 257 -3.65 5.84 -7.41
CA GLU A 257 -4.42 6.83 -6.65
C GLU A 257 -3.51 7.74 -5.81
N PHE A 258 -2.49 7.16 -5.15
CA PHE A 258 -1.50 7.91 -4.39
C PHE A 258 -0.76 8.96 -5.24
N ASN A 259 -0.29 8.57 -6.44
CA ASN A 259 0.39 9.48 -7.36
C ASN A 259 -0.52 10.58 -7.90
N LEU A 260 -1.76 10.26 -8.29
CA LEU A 260 -2.72 11.26 -8.76
C LEU A 260 -3.05 12.28 -7.66
N GLY A 261 -3.26 11.80 -6.43
CA GLY A 261 -3.49 12.65 -5.27
C GLY A 261 -2.32 13.60 -5.03
N ALA A 262 -1.08 13.13 -5.13
CA ALA A 262 0.10 13.98 -5.02
C ALA A 262 0.18 15.00 -6.17
N CYS A 263 -0.07 14.60 -7.42
CA CYS A 263 -0.09 15.53 -8.56
C CYS A 263 -1.11 16.66 -8.35
N ALA A 264 -2.32 16.33 -7.93
CA ALA A 264 -3.39 17.32 -7.76
C ALA A 264 -3.22 18.18 -6.50
N THR A 265 -2.93 17.55 -5.36
CA THR A 265 -2.89 18.24 -4.07
C THR A 265 -1.54 18.90 -3.80
N GLU A 266 -0.42 18.27 -4.17
CA GLU A 266 0.92 18.80 -3.83
C GLU A 266 1.48 19.70 -4.94
N LEU A 267 1.31 19.32 -6.21
CA LEU A 267 1.81 20.09 -7.36
C LEU A 267 0.74 21.00 -7.98
N GLY A 268 -0.52 20.88 -7.56
CA GLY A 268 -1.61 21.70 -8.11
C GLY A 268 -1.98 21.32 -9.55
N LEU A 269 -1.64 20.13 -10.04
CA LEU A 269 -1.92 19.71 -11.42
C LEU A 269 -3.37 19.24 -11.57
N THR A 270 -4.00 19.57 -12.68
CA THR A 270 -5.28 18.98 -13.08
C THR A 270 -5.04 17.65 -13.78
N VAL A 271 -5.45 16.55 -13.15
CA VAL A 271 -5.29 15.18 -13.65
C VAL A 271 -6.65 14.47 -13.77
N PRO A 272 -6.76 13.33 -14.47
CA PRO A 272 -8.04 12.66 -14.67
C PRO A 272 -8.74 12.33 -13.34
N GLY A 273 -9.94 12.86 -13.17
CA GLY A 273 -10.75 12.64 -11.97
C GLY A 273 -10.31 13.43 -10.73
N MET A 274 -9.25 14.24 -10.79
CA MET A 274 -8.81 15.11 -9.69
C MET A 274 -8.46 16.51 -10.22
N PRO A 275 -9.31 17.53 -9.98
CA PRO A 275 -8.99 18.89 -10.38
C PRO A 275 -7.87 19.48 -9.52
N GLN A 276 -7.20 20.50 -10.03
CA GLN A 276 -6.29 21.32 -9.23
C GLN A 276 -6.98 21.93 -8.00
N HIS A 277 -6.17 22.24 -6.98
CA HIS A 277 -6.63 22.85 -5.74
C HIS A 277 -7.16 24.28 -5.94
N HIS A 278 -8.08 24.72 -5.08
CA HIS A 278 -8.62 26.09 -5.13
C HIS A 278 -7.70 27.06 -4.38
N SER A 279 -7.62 28.32 -4.84
CA SER A 279 -6.90 29.36 -4.11
C SER A 279 -7.84 30.18 -3.21
N PRO A 280 -7.50 30.39 -1.92
CA PRO A 280 -8.27 31.20 -0.98
C PRO A 280 -8.14 32.70 -1.24
N VAL A 281 -7.20 33.11 -2.09
CA VAL A 281 -7.00 34.52 -2.50
C VAL A 281 -7.52 34.80 -3.91
N ALA A 282 -8.03 33.80 -4.62
CA ALA A 282 -8.62 33.99 -5.94
C ALA A 282 -10.14 34.24 -5.81
N ALA A 283 -10.60 35.43 -6.18
CA ALA A 283 -12.03 35.75 -6.23
C ALA A 283 -12.66 35.22 -7.53
N GLY A 284 -13.00 33.93 -7.58
CA GLY A 284 -13.76 33.35 -8.69
C GLY A 284 -13.49 31.87 -8.91
N GLU A 285 -14.40 31.21 -9.61
CA GLU A 285 -14.10 29.91 -10.22
C GLU A 285 -13.03 30.15 -11.30
N LEU A 286 -11.77 29.86 -10.99
CA LEU A 286 -10.77 29.62 -12.03
C LEU A 286 -11.40 28.58 -12.95
N GLY A 287 -11.55 28.91 -14.24
CA GLY A 287 -12.16 27.98 -15.20
C GLY A 287 -11.48 26.62 -15.09
N ARG A 288 -12.22 25.52 -15.26
CA ARG A 288 -11.62 24.18 -15.19
C ARG A 288 -10.56 24.09 -16.29
N PRO A 289 -9.26 24.11 -15.95
CA PRO A 289 -8.23 24.02 -16.97
C PRO A 289 -8.36 22.65 -17.66
N ALA A 290 -7.83 22.56 -18.87
CA ALA A 290 -7.63 21.26 -19.48
C ALA A 290 -6.67 20.42 -18.61
N LEU A 291 -6.61 19.12 -18.86
CA LEU A 291 -5.70 18.25 -18.13
C LEU A 291 -4.24 18.71 -18.32
N ASP A 292 -3.49 18.81 -17.22
CA ASP A 292 -2.03 19.00 -17.22
C ASP A 292 -1.29 17.71 -17.52
N LEU A 293 -1.87 16.58 -17.09
CA LEU A 293 -1.42 15.24 -17.43
C LEU A 293 -2.60 14.41 -17.93
N THR A 294 -2.41 13.70 -19.04
CA THR A 294 -3.41 12.73 -19.53
C THR A 294 -3.45 11.47 -18.65
N HIS A 295 -4.42 10.60 -18.88
CA HIS A 295 -4.52 9.32 -18.17
C HIS A 295 -3.28 8.45 -18.40
N GLU A 296 -2.83 8.36 -19.65
CA GLU A 296 -1.65 7.61 -20.07
C GLU A 296 -0.38 8.19 -19.42
N GLN A 297 -0.28 9.51 -19.31
CA GLN A 297 0.85 10.18 -18.65
C GLN A 297 0.87 9.91 -17.14
N CYS A 298 -0.29 9.92 -16.47
CA CYS A 298 -0.38 9.53 -15.06
C CYS A 298 -0.06 8.04 -14.83
N LEU A 299 -0.46 7.17 -15.76
CA LEU A 299 -0.05 5.76 -15.74
C LEU A 299 1.46 5.63 -15.95
N ALA A 300 2.07 6.42 -16.84
CA ALA A 300 3.52 6.44 -17.05
C ALA A 300 4.28 6.84 -15.78
N VAL A 301 3.84 7.91 -15.08
CA VAL A 301 4.41 8.28 -13.77
C VAL A 301 4.28 7.13 -12.77
N THR A 302 3.14 6.45 -12.76
CA THR A 302 2.92 5.28 -11.88
C THR A 302 3.82 4.10 -12.24
N ALA A 303 4.03 3.83 -13.53
CA ALA A 303 4.94 2.81 -14.01
C ALA A 303 6.39 3.14 -13.60
N PHE A 304 6.81 4.39 -13.72
CA PHE A 304 8.12 4.84 -13.26
C PHE A 304 8.30 4.63 -11.76
N VAL A 305 7.37 5.12 -10.93
CA VAL A 305 7.43 4.92 -9.47
C VAL A 305 7.41 3.42 -9.11
N SER A 306 6.62 2.62 -9.82
CA SER A 306 6.57 1.17 -9.63
C SER A 306 7.86 0.47 -10.05
N SER A 307 8.62 1.03 -10.98
CA SER A 307 9.90 0.48 -11.45
C SER A 307 11.07 0.79 -10.52
N LEU A 308 10.89 1.72 -9.57
CA LEU A 308 11.95 2.09 -8.63
C LEU A 308 12.39 0.88 -7.80
N PRO A 309 13.70 0.56 -7.78
CA PRO A 309 14.19 -0.64 -7.11
C PRO A 309 13.91 -0.57 -5.61
N ALA A 310 13.60 -1.72 -5.01
CA ALA A 310 13.46 -1.80 -3.56
C ALA A 310 14.82 -1.64 -2.87
N PRO A 311 14.90 -0.88 -1.76
CA PRO A 311 16.12 -0.78 -0.96
C PRO A 311 16.54 -2.14 -0.40
N ARG A 312 17.83 -2.30 -0.09
CA ARG A 312 18.38 -3.56 0.42
C ARG A 312 19.31 -3.31 1.61
N GLN A 313 19.45 -4.33 2.44
CA GLN A 313 20.47 -4.33 3.47
C GLN A 313 21.85 -4.47 2.83
N VAL A 314 22.75 -3.52 3.10
CA VAL A 314 24.14 -3.51 2.65
C VAL A 314 24.99 -4.11 3.76
N ILE A 315 25.49 -5.31 3.52
CA ILE A 315 26.37 -6.01 4.45
C ILE A 315 27.83 -5.60 4.14
N PRO A 316 28.58 -5.05 5.10
CA PRO A 316 29.98 -4.71 4.91
C PRO A 316 30.82 -5.93 4.49
N ALA A 317 31.81 -5.72 3.61
CA ALA A 317 32.73 -6.78 3.20
C ALA A 317 33.68 -7.22 4.34
N ASP A 318 33.95 -6.32 5.29
CA ASP A 318 34.72 -6.64 6.49
C ASP A 318 33.91 -7.54 7.42
N SER A 319 34.44 -8.72 7.75
CA SER A 319 33.75 -9.73 8.56
C SER A 319 33.36 -9.21 9.93
N ALA A 320 34.22 -8.42 10.58
CA ALA A 320 33.91 -7.88 11.91
C ALA A 320 32.77 -6.86 11.85
N ALA A 321 32.74 -6.01 10.83
CA ALA A 321 31.63 -5.09 10.59
C ALA A 321 30.33 -5.82 10.21
N ALA A 322 30.40 -6.88 9.40
CA ALA A 322 29.26 -7.74 9.09
C ALA A 322 28.68 -8.43 10.33
N ASP A 323 29.55 -8.97 11.19
CA ASP A 323 29.15 -9.57 12.47
C ASP A 323 28.45 -8.55 13.37
N ARG A 324 28.93 -7.29 13.39
CA ARG A 324 28.28 -6.21 14.16
C ARG A 324 26.90 -5.86 13.62
N VAL A 325 26.69 -5.86 12.31
CA VAL A 325 25.37 -5.65 11.70
C VAL A 325 24.42 -6.80 12.07
N ALA A 326 24.90 -8.05 12.03
CA ALA A 326 24.11 -9.21 12.43
C ALA A 326 23.73 -9.19 13.92
N LEU A 327 24.68 -8.85 14.80
CA LEU A 327 24.42 -8.64 16.23
C LEU A 327 23.44 -7.47 16.46
N GLY A 328 23.55 -6.40 15.67
CA GLY A 328 22.62 -5.27 15.71
C GLY A 328 21.18 -5.66 15.39
N GLU A 329 20.98 -6.55 14.41
CA GLU A 329 19.66 -7.10 14.11
C GLU A 329 19.14 -8.00 15.26
N GLU A 330 20.01 -8.75 15.92
CA GLU A 330 19.64 -9.52 17.11
C GLU A 330 19.16 -8.60 18.25
N VAL A 331 19.87 -7.49 18.49
CA VAL A 331 19.47 -6.46 19.46
C VAL A 331 18.12 -5.85 19.05
N PHE A 332 17.93 -5.52 17.78
CA PHE A 332 16.66 -5.02 17.23
C PHE A 332 15.48 -5.96 17.53
N ASN A 333 15.70 -7.27 17.34
CA ASN A 333 14.70 -8.30 17.66
C ASN A 333 14.46 -8.44 19.18
N ARG A 334 15.50 -8.34 19.99
CA ARG A 334 15.42 -8.42 21.45
C ARG A 334 14.71 -7.22 22.07
N CYS A 335 14.82 -6.05 21.44
CA CYS A 335 14.04 -4.86 21.79
C CYS A 335 12.59 -4.91 21.32
N HIS A 336 12.15 -5.99 20.66
CA HIS A 336 10.81 -6.12 20.09
C HIS A 336 10.49 -5.08 19.01
N CYS A 337 11.50 -4.47 18.37
CA CYS A 337 11.27 -3.57 17.23
C CYS A 337 10.63 -4.34 16.06
N ASN A 338 11.05 -5.59 15.87
CA ASN A 338 10.50 -6.53 14.89
C ASN A 338 9.06 -6.98 15.16
N ALA A 339 8.43 -6.51 16.25
CA ALA A 339 7.04 -6.79 16.52
C ALA A 339 6.13 -6.10 15.50
N CYS A 340 6.45 -4.86 15.09
CA CYS A 340 5.77 -4.12 14.01
C CYS A 340 6.66 -4.00 12.75
N HIS A 341 7.96 -3.78 12.94
CA HIS A 341 8.94 -3.71 11.85
C HIS A 341 9.40 -5.10 11.42
N VAL A 342 8.46 -5.92 10.94
CA VAL A 342 8.71 -7.31 10.54
C VAL A 342 9.62 -7.36 9.31
N ARG A 343 10.67 -8.19 9.35
CA ARG A 343 11.69 -8.25 8.29
C ARG A 343 11.08 -8.40 6.90
N ASP A 344 10.18 -9.37 6.75
CA ASP A 344 9.54 -9.71 5.48
C ASP A 344 8.02 -9.55 5.61
N LEU A 345 7.37 -9.10 4.53
CA LEU A 345 5.91 -9.06 4.45
C LEU A 345 5.44 -9.90 3.27
N GLY A 346 4.94 -11.10 3.57
CA GLY A 346 4.57 -12.04 2.52
C GLY A 346 5.80 -12.51 1.76
N TRP A 347 5.81 -12.28 0.44
CA TRP A 347 6.92 -12.59 -0.44
C TRP A 347 7.86 -11.40 -0.66
N VAL A 348 7.59 -10.23 -0.06
CA VAL A 348 8.45 -9.04 -0.15
C VAL A 348 9.51 -9.09 0.96
N PRO A 349 10.79 -9.37 0.62
CA PRO A 349 11.82 -9.55 1.64
C PRO A 349 12.41 -8.22 2.10
N GLY A 350 12.83 -8.17 3.37
CA GLY A 350 13.62 -7.07 3.92
C GLY A 350 12.92 -5.70 3.96
N ILE A 351 11.58 -5.67 3.97
CA ILE A 351 10.77 -4.44 4.07
C ILE A 351 10.80 -3.83 5.48
N PHE A 352 10.98 -4.65 6.53
CA PHE A 352 10.99 -4.20 7.93
C PHE A 352 9.75 -3.39 8.32
N SER A 353 8.57 -3.90 7.95
CA SER A 353 7.28 -3.25 8.20
C SER A 353 6.12 -4.21 7.95
N ASP A 354 5.11 -4.17 8.82
CA ASP A 354 3.83 -4.87 8.62
C ASP A 354 2.81 -4.07 7.80
N LEU A 355 3.08 -2.77 7.56
CA LEU A 355 2.19 -1.82 6.90
C LEU A 355 0.81 -1.72 7.58
N LEU A 356 0.73 -2.00 8.88
CA LEU A 356 -0.45 -1.82 9.72
C LEU A 356 -0.40 -0.45 10.39
N LEU A 357 -1.57 0.02 10.84
CA LEU A 357 -1.69 1.17 11.73
C LEU A 357 -1.42 0.76 13.17
N HIS A 358 -0.59 1.53 13.86
CA HIS A 358 -0.32 1.38 15.29
C HIS A 358 -0.48 2.72 16.00
N ASP A 359 -1.09 2.69 17.18
CA ASP A 359 -1.14 3.85 18.06
C ASP A 359 0.28 4.17 18.57
N MET A 360 0.81 5.33 18.18
CA MET A 360 2.16 5.79 18.56
C MET A 360 2.17 6.70 19.78
N GLY A 361 1.03 6.84 20.46
CA GLY A 361 0.86 7.60 21.69
C GLY A 361 0.77 9.12 21.51
N PRO A 362 0.42 9.85 22.59
CA PRO A 362 0.11 11.28 22.59
C PRO A 362 1.21 12.18 22.00
N GLY A 363 2.47 11.74 22.06
CA GLY A 363 3.60 12.51 21.54
C GLY A 363 3.60 12.63 20.01
N LEU A 364 2.92 11.72 19.30
CA LEU A 364 2.89 11.66 17.83
C LEU A 364 1.48 11.81 17.26
N CYS A 365 0.49 12.27 18.03
CA CYS A 365 -0.86 12.47 17.50
C CYS A 365 -1.01 13.84 16.83
N ASP A 366 -1.89 13.89 15.83
CA ASP A 366 -2.55 15.14 15.45
C ASP A 366 -3.79 15.30 16.35
N GLU A 367 -4.07 16.48 16.90
CA GLU A 367 -5.32 16.68 17.64
C GLU A 367 -6.49 16.87 16.66
N HIS A 368 -7.34 15.85 16.59
CA HIS A 368 -8.62 15.80 15.88
C HIS A 368 -8.55 16.01 14.35
N GLU A 369 -8.13 14.97 13.63
CA GLU A 369 -8.86 14.65 12.40
C GLU A 369 -10.24 14.15 12.87
N ALA A 370 -11.32 14.89 12.65
CA ALA A 370 -12.62 14.23 12.63
C ALA A 370 -12.59 13.29 11.41
N THR A 371 -12.15 12.06 11.60
CA THR A 371 -12.46 10.97 10.68
C THR A 371 -13.69 10.28 11.25
N ALA A 372 -14.85 10.56 10.68
CA ALA A 372 -16.02 9.74 10.95
C ALA A 372 -15.77 8.34 10.37
N GLU A 373 -15.82 7.30 11.20
CA GLU A 373 -16.13 5.98 10.69
C GLU A 373 -17.54 6.05 10.08
N ILE A 374 -17.64 5.81 8.77
CA ILE A 374 -18.91 5.73 8.06
C ILE A 374 -19.49 4.34 8.31
N GLU A 375 -20.64 4.25 8.96
CA GLU A 375 -21.43 3.01 9.03
C GLU A 375 -21.77 2.53 7.60
N PRO A 376 -21.62 1.22 7.29
CA PRO A 376 -21.88 0.68 5.96
C PRO A 376 -23.37 0.74 5.64
N GLY A 377 -23.83 1.85 5.05
CA GLY A 377 -25.24 2.02 4.73
C GLY A 377 -25.59 2.97 3.60
N GLU A 378 -24.77 3.99 3.29
CA GLU A 378 -25.14 4.98 2.27
C GLU A 378 -23.91 5.41 1.43
N ILE A 379 -23.53 4.59 0.46
CA ILE A 379 -22.56 4.98 -0.57
C ILE A 379 -23.27 5.04 -1.91
N ASN A 380 -23.29 6.23 -2.52
CA ASN A 380 -23.74 6.43 -3.89
C ASN A 380 -22.67 5.87 -4.85
N PRO A 381 -22.97 4.93 -5.78
CA PRO A 381 -21.96 4.22 -6.57
C PRO A 381 -21.28 5.04 -7.67
N GLU A 382 -21.74 6.25 -7.98
CA GLU A 382 -21.41 6.94 -9.24
C GLU A 382 -20.41 8.12 -9.13
N GLY A 383 -19.71 8.27 -8.01
CA GLY A 383 -18.74 9.36 -7.83
C GLY A 383 -17.29 8.94 -8.08
N PHE A 384 -16.74 9.19 -9.28
CA PHE A 384 -15.31 9.38 -9.46
C PHE A 384 -14.93 10.72 -8.82
N GLY A 385 -14.27 10.66 -7.67
CA GLY A 385 -13.88 11.82 -6.88
C GLY A 385 -13.09 11.32 -5.69
N VAL A 386 -11.78 11.19 -5.87
CA VAL A 386 -10.90 11.05 -4.72
C VAL A 386 -10.90 12.40 -4.03
N ASP A 387 -11.17 12.35 -2.75
CA ASP A 387 -11.46 13.51 -1.94
C ASP A 387 -10.18 14.27 -1.60
N THR A 388 -10.18 15.59 -1.76
CA THR A 388 -8.98 16.46 -1.69
C THR A 388 -8.65 16.96 -0.28
N SER A 389 -9.46 16.64 0.73
CA SER A 389 -9.04 16.75 2.13
C SER A 389 -7.91 15.74 2.33
N TYR A 390 -6.79 16.16 2.92
CA TYR A 390 -5.43 15.66 2.62
C TYR A 390 -5.33 14.16 2.34
N TYR A 391 -6.08 13.26 3.01
CA TYR A 391 -6.55 12.02 2.38
C TYR A 391 -7.83 11.41 3.02
N GLY A 392 -9.03 11.93 2.75
CA GLY A 392 -10.30 11.27 3.11
C GLY A 392 -11.52 12.19 3.21
N LYS A 393 -12.72 11.63 2.97
CA LYS A 393 -14.02 12.33 2.84
C LYS A 393 -14.26 13.43 3.88
N PRO A 394 -14.87 14.58 3.49
CA PRO A 394 -15.46 15.51 4.42
C PRO A 394 -16.40 14.83 5.43
N VAL A 395 -16.19 15.09 6.72
CA VAL A 395 -17.14 14.72 7.77
C VAL A 395 -18.27 15.74 7.77
N ASP A 396 -19.50 15.26 7.53
CA ASP A 396 -20.70 16.06 7.75
C ASP A 396 -20.94 16.16 9.25
N LEU A 397 -20.52 17.27 9.86
CA LEU A 397 -20.61 17.49 11.30
C LEU A 397 -22.07 17.51 11.81
N PHE A 398 -23.07 17.55 10.92
CA PHE A 398 -24.49 17.68 11.25
C PHE A 398 -25.33 16.40 11.05
N LYS A 399 -24.73 15.27 10.63
CA LYS A 399 -25.43 13.96 10.55
C LYS A 399 -25.25 13.13 11.83
N GLU A 400 -26.34 12.47 12.26
CA GLU A 400 -26.54 11.90 13.60
C GLU A 400 -25.59 10.74 14.02
N ASN A 401 -25.31 10.73 15.33
CA ASN A 401 -24.47 9.86 16.14
C ASN A 401 -22.94 10.02 15.99
N PRO A 402 -22.23 10.49 17.04
CA PRO A 402 -20.76 10.38 17.05
C PRO A 402 -20.38 8.90 16.89
N PRO A 403 -19.37 8.59 16.07
CA PRO A 403 -18.99 7.22 15.77
C PRO A 403 -18.73 6.44 17.06
N LYS A 404 -19.16 5.17 17.05
CA LYS A 404 -18.98 4.25 18.16
C LYS A 404 -17.49 3.89 18.24
N VAL A 405 -16.79 4.49 19.19
CA VAL A 405 -15.36 4.24 19.47
C VAL A 405 -15.12 2.74 19.67
N ILE A 406 -14.50 2.09 18.68
CA ILE A 406 -13.70 0.89 18.89
C ILE A 406 -12.35 1.37 19.44
N PRO A 407 -11.76 0.73 20.47
CA PRO A 407 -10.69 1.34 21.24
C PRO A 407 -9.35 1.30 20.49
N THR A 408 -9.13 2.26 19.59
CA THR A 408 -7.80 2.81 19.26
C THR A 408 -7.96 4.28 18.89
N ASN A 409 -6.97 5.11 19.24
CA ASN A 409 -7.01 6.56 19.08
C ASN A 409 -6.59 6.93 17.64
N CYS A 410 -7.50 6.99 16.68
CA CYS A 410 -7.23 7.24 15.25
C CYS A 410 -6.24 8.40 14.99
N GLU A 411 -6.32 9.44 15.81
CA GLU A 411 -5.45 10.62 15.81
C GLU A 411 -3.95 10.30 15.96
N CYS A 412 -3.63 9.22 16.68
CA CYS A 412 -2.28 8.77 17.01
C CYS A 412 -1.80 7.57 16.20
N GLU A 413 -2.65 7.06 15.31
CA GLU A 413 -2.36 5.85 14.55
C GLU A 413 -1.59 6.15 13.27
N TRP A 414 -0.40 5.56 13.15
CA TRP A 414 0.45 5.71 11.98
C TRP A 414 0.73 4.37 11.35
N ARG A 415 0.80 4.36 10.02
CA ARG A 415 1.22 3.16 9.29
C ARG A 415 2.69 2.94 9.59
N THR A 416 3.07 1.73 10.00
CA THR A 416 4.48 1.35 10.11
C THR A 416 5.17 1.64 8.77
N PRO A 417 6.13 2.59 8.70
CA PRO A 417 6.87 2.84 7.48
C PRO A 417 7.90 1.72 7.27
N PRO A 418 8.14 1.27 6.03
CA PRO A 418 9.27 0.40 5.73
C PRO A 418 10.59 1.00 6.22
N LEU A 419 11.40 0.21 6.92
CA LEU A 419 12.75 0.65 7.32
C LEU A 419 13.80 0.37 6.25
N TRP A 420 13.44 -0.30 5.15
CA TRP A 420 14.36 -0.48 4.04
C TRP A 420 14.83 0.87 3.47
N GLY A 421 16.12 1.10 3.36
CA GLY A 421 16.65 2.39 2.89
C GLY A 421 16.53 3.56 3.86
N CYS A 422 16.11 3.35 5.12
CA CYS A 422 15.94 4.43 6.10
C CYS A 422 17.25 5.16 6.42
N ALA A 423 18.41 4.54 6.20
CA ALA A 423 19.70 5.18 6.42
C ALA A 423 19.98 6.37 5.48
N ASP A 424 19.21 6.54 4.41
CA ASP A 424 19.39 7.59 3.40
C ASP A 424 18.17 8.51 3.25
N THR A 425 17.17 8.41 4.14
CA THR A 425 15.89 9.15 4.03
C THR A 425 15.56 9.97 5.27
N ALA A 426 16.56 10.39 6.03
CA ALA A 426 16.33 11.36 7.10
C ALA A 426 15.73 12.66 6.53
N PRO A 427 14.89 13.39 7.29
CA PRO A 427 14.52 13.15 8.68
C PRO A 427 13.46 12.05 8.87
N TYR A 428 13.23 11.65 10.12
CA TYR A 428 12.41 10.50 10.49
C TYR A 428 11.06 10.88 11.11
N LEU A 429 10.15 9.90 11.15
CA LEU A 429 8.74 10.01 11.57
C LEU A 429 7.87 10.73 10.52
N HIS A 430 6.56 10.69 10.73
CA HIS A 430 5.57 11.17 9.76
C HIS A 430 5.65 12.67 9.49
N ASP A 431 6.28 13.44 10.38
CA ASP A 431 6.42 14.89 10.32
C ASP A 431 7.89 15.34 10.23
N GLY A 432 8.85 14.40 10.19
CA GLY A 432 10.26 14.74 10.08
C GLY A 432 10.87 15.37 11.33
N ARG A 433 10.24 15.26 12.52
CA ARG A 433 10.76 15.91 13.74
C ARG A 433 12.08 15.32 14.25
N ALA A 434 12.39 14.07 13.89
CA ALA A 434 13.55 13.36 14.40
C ALA A 434 14.69 13.40 13.38
N SER A 435 15.85 13.94 13.77
CA SER A 435 17.01 14.04 12.86
C SER A 435 17.95 12.83 12.92
N SER A 436 17.68 11.90 13.83
CA SER A 436 18.51 10.70 14.07
C SER A 436 17.63 9.49 14.41
N PHE A 437 18.18 8.30 14.23
CA PHE A 437 17.50 7.05 14.62
C PHE A 437 17.23 7.00 16.13
N GLU A 438 18.19 7.43 16.94
CA GLU A 438 18.05 7.41 18.40
C GLU A 438 16.94 8.35 18.86
N GLU A 439 16.77 9.50 18.21
CA GLU A 439 15.65 10.40 18.47
C GLU A 439 14.33 9.76 18.01
N ALA A 440 14.29 9.19 16.80
CA ALA A 440 13.09 8.53 16.28
C ALA A 440 12.63 7.38 17.19
N ILE A 441 13.55 6.54 17.67
CA ILE A 441 13.24 5.45 18.60
C ILE A 441 12.65 6.00 19.91
N ARG A 442 13.19 7.10 20.45
CA ARG A 442 12.68 7.72 21.68
C ARG A 442 11.30 8.37 21.53
N TRP A 443 10.83 8.63 20.32
CA TRP A 443 9.48 9.10 20.07
C TRP A 443 8.43 7.99 20.04
N HIS A 444 8.82 6.70 20.05
CA HIS A 444 7.86 5.60 20.02
C HIS A 444 7.07 5.49 21.34
N GLY A 445 5.85 6.02 21.35
CA GLY A 445 4.87 5.85 22.42
C GLY A 445 3.80 4.80 22.06
N GLY A 446 2.71 4.77 22.82
CA GLY A 446 1.57 3.89 22.55
C GLY A 446 1.96 2.41 22.48
N GLU A 447 1.66 1.75 21.37
CA GLU A 447 2.03 0.37 21.08
C GLU A 447 3.56 0.17 20.95
N GLY A 448 4.29 1.21 20.53
CA GLY A 448 5.75 1.21 20.42
C GLY A 448 6.51 1.45 21.74
N GLU A 449 5.81 1.82 22.81
CA GLU A 449 6.38 2.18 24.11
C GLU A 449 7.21 1.05 24.73
N THR A 450 6.76 -0.20 24.59
CA THR A 450 7.49 -1.38 25.09
C THR A 450 8.86 -1.49 24.42
N SER A 451 8.91 -1.29 23.11
CA SER A 451 10.16 -1.38 22.33
C SER A 451 11.08 -0.21 22.64
N ARG A 452 10.54 1.01 22.80
CA ARG A 452 11.29 2.19 23.26
C ARG A 452 11.97 1.94 24.60
N ARG A 453 11.22 1.45 25.60
CA ARG A 453 11.79 1.16 26.94
C ARG A 453 12.85 0.07 26.90
N ALA A 454 12.65 -0.96 26.06
CA ALA A 454 13.64 -2.00 25.88
C ALA A 454 14.93 -1.44 25.27
N TYR A 455 14.82 -0.53 24.30
CA TYR A 455 15.96 0.21 23.74
C TYR A 455 16.65 1.08 24.79
N GLU A 456 15.91 1.88 25.57
CA GLU A 456 16.48 2.77 26.61
C GLU A 456 17.18 2.01 27.75
N ALA A 457 16.83 0.75 27.95
CA ALA A 457 17.47 -0.13 28.94
C ALA A 457 18.74 -0.81 28.43
N LEU A 458 19.08 -0.68 27.14
CA LEU A 458 20.26 -1.30 26.57
C LEU A 458 21.57 -0.65 27.08
N PRO A 459 22.66 -1.43 27.18
CA PRO A 459 24.01 -0.89 27.33
C PRO A 459 24.44 -0.03 26.11
N PRO A 460 25.30 0.99 26.28
CA PRO A 460 25.70 1.90 25.19
C PRO A 460 26.32 1.23 23.95
N ASP A 461 27.02 0.11 24.14
CA ASP A 461 27.58 -0.70 23.07
C ASP A 461 26.47 -1.39 22.24
N GLU A 462 25.41 -1.87 22.89
CA GLU A 462 24.26 -2.46 22.21
C GLU A 462 23.40 -1.41 21.49
N HIS A 463 23.31 -0.17 22.01
CA HIS A 463 22.74 0.95 21.25
C HIS A 463 23.46 1.09 19.91
N SER A 464 24.80 1.12 19.95
CA SER A 464 25.63 1.30 18.76
C SER A 464 25.46 0.16 17.75
N LEU A 465 25.25 -1.09 18.23
CA LEU A 465 24.97 -2.23 17.36
C LEU A 465 23.63 -2.09 16.65
N LEU A 466 22.55 -1.74 17.38
CA LEU A 466 21.23 -1.54 16.77
C LEU A 466 21.25 -0.42 15.73
N ILE A 467 21.90 0.71 16.05
CA ILE A 467 22.06 1.82 15.10
C ILE A 467 22.86 1.39 13.88
N GLY A 468 23.99 0.67 14.06
CA GLY A 468 24.76 0.13 12.94
C GLY A 468 23.97 -0.82 12.04
N PHE A 469 23.02 -1.57 12.60
CA PHE A 469 22.07 -2.35 11.81
C PHE A 469 21.12 -1.47 11.00
N LEU A 470 20.51 -0.43 11.58
CA LEU A 470 19.65 0.50 10.84
C LEU A 470 20.43 1.24 9.74
N GLU A 471 21.67 1.63 10.01
CA GLU A 471 22.59 2.23 9.04
C GLU A 471 22.97 1.29 7.89
N SER A 472 22.74 -0.03 8.03
CA SER A 472 22.93 -1.00 6.95
C SER A 472 21.74 -1.04 5.98
N LEU A 473 20.58 -0.48 6.33
CA LEU A 473 19.38 -0.44 5.49
C LEU A 473 19.45 0.76 4.55
N ARG A 474 20.07 0.58 3.38
CA ARG A 474 20.44 1.67 2.45
C ARG A 474 19.57 1.69 1.20
N ALA A 475 19.41 2.88 0.63
CA ALA A 475 18.79 3.12 -0.66
C ALA A 475 19.52 2.32 -1.75
N PRO A 476 18.85 2.02 -2.88
CA PRO A 476 19.46 1.26 -3.97
C PRO A 476 20.72 1.97 -4.52
N GLN A 477 21.89 1.33 -4.40
CA GLN A 477 23.19 1.91 -4.82
C GLN A 477 23.31 2.07 -6.34
N ASP A 478 22.57 1.26 -7.10
CA ASP A 478 22.54 1.27 -8.57
C ASP A 478 21.37 2.10 -9.14
N ALA A 479 20.62 2.83 -8.29
CA ALA A 479 19.62 3.77 -8.81
C ALA A 479 20.33 4.80 -9.69
N PRO A 480 19.80 5.13 -10.90
CA PRO A 480 20.54 5.86 -11.94
C PRO A 480 21.10 7.26 -11.58
N PHE A 481 20.97 7.74 -10.34
CA PHE A 481 21.50 9.04 -9.91
C PHE A 481 22.01 9.08 -8.45
N ALA A 482 22.73 8.06 -7.99
CA ALA A 482 23.48 8.15 -6.72
C ALA A 482 24.68 9.14 -6.76
N GLY A 483 24.89 9.85 -7.88
CA GLY A 483 26.02 10.77 -8.07
C GLY A 483 25.62 12.16 -8.59
N GLY A 484 25.60 13.13 -7.69
CA GLY A 484 25.69 14.56 -8.02
C GLY A 484 24.44 15.38 -7.71
N ARG A 485 24.54 16.29 -6.73
CA ARG A 485 23.62 17.42 -6.60
C ARG A 485 23.69 18.25 -7.88
N ARG A 486 22.80 18.02 -8.85
CA ARG A 486 22.51 19.07 -9.83
C ARG A 486 21.73 20.16 -9.08
N GLU A 487 22.30 21.35 -9.02
CA GLU A 487 21.59 22.56 -8.60
C GLU A 487 20.45 22.77 -9.59
N PHE A 488 19.21 22.55 -9.15
CA PHE A 488 18.06 23.07 -9.86
C PHE A 488 18.05 24.59 -9.62
N ALA A 489 18.12 25.35 -10.72
CA ALA A 489 18.17 26.80 -10.67
C ALA A 489 17.02 27.37 -9.81
N ALA A 490 17.33 28.40 -9.02
CA ALA A 490 16.34 29.12 -8.25
C ALA A 490 15.13 29.53 -9.11
N VAL A 491 13.95 29.43 -8.52
CA VAL A 491 12.66 29.85 -9.09
C VAL A 491 12.82 31.22 -9.76
N PRO A 492 12.56 31.38 -11.07
CA PRO A 492 12.59 32.69 -11.69
C PRO A 492 11.41 33.51 -11.19
N GLN A 493 11.65 34.33 -10.17
CA GLN A 493 10.75 35.45 -9.89
C GLN A 493 10.92 36.48 -11.01
N ARG A 494 9.81 36.80 -11.69
CA ARG A 494 9.77 37.94 -12.61
C ARG A 494 10.10 39.21 -11.80
N PRO A 495 10.97 40.12 -12.26
CA PRO A 495 11.46 41.22 -11.43
C PRO A 495 10.32 42.18 -11.05
N VAL A 496 10.08 42.29 -9.75
CA VAL A 496 9.22 43.29 -9.12
C VAL A 496 9.99 44.63 -9.10
N PRO A 497 9.37 45.77 -9.49
CA PRO A 497 10.03 47.07 -9.45
C PRO A 497 10.47 47.44 -8.03
N PRO A 498 11.57 48.20 -7.86
CA PRO A 498 12.24 48.34 -6.57
C PRO A 498 11.35 49.06 -5.55
N GLN A 499 10.96 48.35 -4.51
CA GLN A 499 10.31 48.92 -3.33
C GLN A 499 11.37 49.50 -2.39
N HIS A 500 11.06 50.69 -1.86
CA HIS A 500 11.95 51.54 -1.09
C HIS A 500 12.60 50.85 0.12
N ALA A 501 13.92 50.99 0.21
CA ALA A 501 14.74 50.52 1.32
C ALA A 501 14.49 51.33 2.61
N PRO A 502 14.30 50.67 3.78
CA PRO A 502 14.47 51.34 5.06
C PRO A 502 15.95 51.39 5.45
N ALA A 503 16.36 52.52 6.02
CA ALA A 503 17.72 52.87 6.38
C ALA A 503 18.35 51.90 7.40
N ARG A 504 19.58 51.45 7.12
CA ARG A 504 20.48 50.82 8.10
C ARG A 504 21.32 51.87 8.83
N PRO A 505 21.57 51.73 10.14
CA PRO A 505 22.63 52.48 10.81
C PRO A 505 23.97 51.71 10.82
N GLY A 506 25.05 52.43 10.50
CA GLY A 506 26.37 52.33 11.14
C GLY A 506 27.25 51.09 10.93
N ARG A 507 28.30 51.24 10.10
CA ARG A 507 29.55 50.46 10.12
C ARG A 507 30.55 50.98 11.17
N PRO A 508 31.57 50.19 11.51
CA PRO A 508 32.95 50.49 11.07
C PRO A 508 33.62 49.27 10.38
N GLN A 509 34.25 49.39 9.19
CA GLN A 509 35.70 49.61 8.92
C GLN A 509 36.59 48.46 9.49
N ASP A 510 37.26 47.61 8.71
CA ASP A 510 38.43 47.84 7.80
C ASP A 510 38.59 46.64 6.81
N GLU A 511 38.84 46.83 5.50
CA GLU A 511 40.12 46.88 4.74
C GLU A 511 40.85 45.54 4.41
N ASN A 512 41.13 45.39 3.11
CA ASN A 512 42.20 44.64 2.41
C ASN A 512 41.99 43.23 1.80
N ALA A 513 42.09 43.22 0.45
CA ALA A 513 42.87 42.34 -0.47
C ALA A 513 42.00 41.83 -1.66
N ALA A 514 42.08 42.39 -2.88
CA ALA A 514 43.03 42.09 -3.99
C ALA A 514 43.15 40.58 -4.30
N GLY A 515 43.06 40.02 -5.51
CA GLY A 515 42.91 40.40 -6.93
C GLY A 515 42.95 39.06 -7.71
N PHE A 516 42.34 38.86 -8.88
CA PHE A 516 42.97 38.98 -10.21
C PHE A 516 41.99 38.46 -11.28
N ALA A 517 42.09 39.05 -12.48
CA ALA A 517 41.28 38.78 -13.67
C ALA A 517 42.01 37.90 -14.70
N ALA A 518 41.24 37.30 -15.63
CA ALA A 518 41.51 37.01 -17.06
C ALA A 518 40.65 35.80 -17.51
N ALA A 519 40.19 35.58 -18.74
CA ALA A 519 39.98 36.36 -19.97
C ALA A 519 39.22 35.41 -20.94
N ASP A 520 38.35 35.98 -21.78
CA ASP A 520 37.64 35.36 -22.92
C ASP A 520 38.62 35.10 -24.10
N PRO A 521 38.37 34.25 -25.15
CA PRO A 521 37.42 34.64 -26.21
C PRO A 521 36.78 33.53 -27.11
N ALA A 522 35.70 33.94 -27.81
CA ALA A 522 35.42 33.78 -29.26
C ALA A 522 34.31 32.81 -29.76
N ALA A 523 33.38 33.41 -30.53
CA ALA A 523 32.32 32.84 -31.37
C ALA A 523 32.81 32.44 -32.80
N PRO A 524 31.96 31.90 -33.71
CA PRO A 524 31.12 32.79 -34.54
C PRO A 524 29.73 32.27 -35.00
N VAL A 525 28.98 33.23 -35.55
CA VAL A 525 27.63 33.29 -36.12
C VAL A 525 27.54 32.71 -37.54
N LEU A 526 26.38 32.17 -37.95
CA LEU A 526 25.85 32.24 -39.32
C LEU A 526 24.30 32.31 -39.33
N ALA A 527 23.75 33.01 -40.31
CA ALA A 527 22.39 33.55 -40.41
C ALA A 527 21.55 32.96 -41.57
N GLU A 528 20.23 33.14 -41.46
CA GLU A 528 19.17 33.30 -42.49
C GLU A 528 18.90 32.21 -43.56
N VAL A 529 17.62 31.84 -43.75
CA VAL A 529 16.76 32.17 -44.92
C VAL A 529 15.28 31.87 -44.58
N ALA A 530 14.38 32.78 -44.97
CA ALA A 530 12.92 32.68 -44.90
C ALA A 530 12.32 32.56 -46.31
N GLU A 531 11.21 31.81 -46.50
CA GLU A 531 10.25 32.02 -47.61
C GLU A 531 8.81 31.60 -47.21
N GLN A 532 7.84 32.29 -47.82
CA GLN A 532 6.39 32.35 -47.56
C GLN A 532 5.56 31.65 -48.68
N PRO A 533 4.20 31.54 -48.57
CA PRO A 533 3.39 30.51 -49.23
C PRO A 533 2.73 30.92 -50.56
N LEU A 534 2.18 29.94 -51.30
CA LEU A 534 1.36 30.16 -52.51
C LEU A 534 -0.04 29.53 -52.41
N LEU A 535 -1.04 30.39 -52.66
CA LEU A 535 -2.45 30.12 -52.96
C LEU A 535 -2.62 29.66 -54.42
N PHE A 536 -3.62 28.83 -54.74
CA PHE A 536 -4.43 28.95 -55.97
C PHE A 536 -5.79 28.22 -55.83
N ASN A 537 -6.88 28.97 -56.06
CA ASN A 537 -8.23 28.50 -56.39
C ASN A 537 -8.31 28.30 -57.92
N ASP A 538 -9.12 27.34 -58.38
CA ASP A 538 -9.99 27.47 -59.57
C ASP A 538 -10.96 26.28 -59.71
N ALA A 539 -12.25 26.59 -59.97
CA ALA A 539 -13.33 25.65 -60.27
C ALA A 539 -13.57 25.56 -61.79
N PRO A 540 -14.39 24.60 -62.30
CA PRO A 540 -15.74 25.02 -62.75
C PRO A 540 -16.87 23.98 -62.59
N ALA A 541 -18.10 24.51 -62.67
CA ALA A 541 -19.40 23.88 -62.46
C ALA A 541 -19.96 23.10 -63.66
N ILE A 542 -20.87 22.15 -63.41
CA ILE A 542 -21.85 21.63 -64.38
C ILE A 542 -23.23 21.53 -63.69
N ARG A 543 -24.27 22.08 -64.34
CA ARG A 543 -25.71 22.04 -63.96
C ARG A 543 -26.50 21.18 -64.96
N GLY A 544 -27.51 20.46 -64.46
CA GLY A 544 -28.73 20.12 -65.21
C GLY A 544 -29.40 18.81 -64.76
N LEU A 545 -30.67 18.86 -64.30
CA LEU A 545 -31.78 17.88 -64.47
C LEU A 545 -33.06 18.37 -63.69
N PRO A 546 -34.29 17.89 -64.02
CA PRO A 546 -35.59 18.60 -63.91
C PRO A 546 -36.36 18.38 -62.57
N PRO A 547 -37.53 19.02 -62.32
CA PRO A 547 -38.11 19.13 -60.97
C PRO A 547 -38.86 17.86 -60.54
N ILE A 548 -38.70 17.48 -59.27
CA ILE A 548 -39.41 16.38 -58.59
C ILE A 548 -40.58 16.96 -57.79
N GLU A 549 -41.75 16.32 -57.88
CA GLU A 549 -42.97 16.61 -57.09
C GLU A 549 -42.69 16.57 -55.57
N PRO A 550 -43.44 17.31 -54.73
CA PRO A 550 -43.11 17.45 -53.32
C PRO A 550 -43.31 16.12 -52.57
N GLN A 551 -42.21 15.58 -52.06
CA GLN A 551 -42.18 14.53 -51.05
C GLN A 551 -42.76 15.04 -49.72
N PRO A 552 -43.41 14.19 -48.92
CA PRO A 552 -43.88 14.56 -47.59
C PRO A 552 -42.69 15.04 -46.75
N THR A 553 -42.88 16.12 -46.03
CA THR A 553 -41.79 16.77 -45.30
C THR A 553 -41.39 15.93 -44.08
N SER A 554 -40.17 16.08 -43.58
CA SER A 554 -39.70 15.37 -42.37
C SER A 554 -40.62 15.59 -41.16
N GLY A 555 -41.42 16.66 -41.16
CA GLY A 555 -42.46 16.93 -40.16
C GLY A 555 -43.62 15.94 -40.21
N ASP A 556 -44.02 15.47 -41.39
CA ASP A 556 -45.15 14.54 -41.57
C ASP A 556 -44.77 13.12 -41.10
N VAL A 557 -43.51 12.73 -41.32
CA VAL A 557 -42.94 11.45 -40.86
C VAL A 557 -42.70 11.45 -39.36
N MET A 558 -42.21 12.57 -38.81
CA MET A 558 -42.00 12.70 -37.36
C MET A 558 -43.30 12.79 -36.58
N ALA A 559 -44.35 13.41 -37.14
CA ALA A 559 -45.69 13.41 -36.54
C ALA A 559 -46.25 11.99 -36.42
N ALA A 560 -46.11 11.17 -37.47
CA ALA A 560 -46.53 9.77 -37.47
C ALA A 560 -45.70 8.90 -36.50
N LEU A 561 -44.40 9.17 -36.34
CA LEU A 561 -43.52 8.43 -35.42
C LEU A 561 -43.79 8.77 -33.94
N VAL A 562 -44.12 10.03 -33.64
CA VAL A 562 -44.44 10.50 -32.28
C VAL A 562 -45.79 9.93 -31.82
N GLU A 563 -46.80 9.92 -32.69
CA GLU A 563 -48.11 9.31 -32.41
C GLU A 563 -47.99 7.79 -32.13
N LEU A 564 -47.01 7.13 -32.78
CA LEU A 564 -46.73 5.69 -32.64
C LEU A 564 -45.97 5.36 -31.33
N LEU A 565 -45.02 6.21 -30.92
CA LEU A 565 -44.21 6.02 -29.71
C LEU A 565 -45.01 6.30 -28.43
N GLU A 566 -46.01 7.18 -28.48
CA GLU A 566 -46.94 7.40 -27.37
C GLU A 566 -47.87 6.20 -27.13
N GLY A 567 -48.16 5.40 -28.17
CA GLY A 567 -48.94 4.17 -28.09
C GLY A 567 -48.21 2.97 -27.45
N LEU A 568 -46.88 2.99 -27.36
CA LEU A 568 -46.04 1.87 -26.91
C LEU A 568 -45.58 1.96 -25.44
N LYS A 569 -46.11 2.91 -24.65
CA LYS A 569 -45.75 3.03 -23.23
C LYS A 569 -46.11 1.76 -22.42
N PRO A 570 -45.27 1.33 -21.45
CA PRO A 570 -45.41 0.04 -20.74
C PRO A 570 -46.68 -0.09 -19.90
N SER A 571 -47.41 1.00 -19.71
CA SER A 571 -48.58 1.07 -18.84
C SER A 571 -49.88 0.61 -19.51
N ASN A 572 -49.90 0.02 -20.71
CA ASN A 572 -51.16 -0.50 -21.29
C ASN A 572 -51.10 -2.02 -21.45
N ALA A 573 -51.74 -2.73 -20.52
CA ALA A 573 -51.76 -4.19 -20.38
C ALA A 573 -52.68 -4.88 -21.39
N ASN A 574 -52.51 -4.62 -22.68
CA ASN A 574 -53.19 -5.37 -23.75
C ASN A 574 -52.20 -5.70 -24.89
N PHE A 575 -51.26 -6.60 -24.61
CA PHE A 575 -50.26 -7.12 -25.56
C PHE A 575 -50.82 -8.15 -26.56
N GLY A 576 -52.15 -8.20 -26.75
CA GLY A 576 -52.81 -9.07 -27.75
C GLY A 576 -52.93 -8.47 -29.15
N ARG A 577 -52.33 -7.30 -29.43
CA ARG A 577 -52.45 -6.57 -30.71
C ARG A 577 -51.11 -6.16 -31.34
N ALA A 578 -50.01 -6.85 -31.01
CA ALA A 578 -48.68 -6.56 -31.59
C ALA A 578 -48.46 -7.19 -32.99
N GLU A 579 -49.17 -8.28 -33.32
CA GLU A 579 -49.08 -8.94 -34.64
C GLU A 579 -49.55 -8.07 -35.83
N PRO A 580 -50.65 -7.31 -35.75
CA PRO A 580 -51.09 -6.46 -36.86
C PRO A 580 -50.20 -5.22 -37.09
N LEU A 581 -49.42 -4.81 -36.07
CA LEU A 581 -48.61 -3.60 -36.12
C LEU A 581 -47.25 -3.84 -36.81
N SER A 582 -46.67 -5.04 -36.63
CA SER A 582 -45.44 -5.44 -37.34
C SER A 582 -45.63 -5.58 -38.85
N LEU A 583 -46.82 -6.03 -39.28
CA LEU A 583 -47.22 -6.09 -40.70
C LEU A 583 -47.41 -4.70 -41.32
N LYS A 584 -47.85 -3.70 -40.56
CA LYS A 584 -48.00 -2.32 -41.04
C LYS A 584 -46.68 -1.55 -41.07
N LEU A 585 -45.75 -1.79 -40.14
CA LEU A 585 -44.41 -1.19 -40.16
C LEU A 585 -43.53 -1.70 -41.31
N ASN A 586 -43.63 -2.99 -41.66
CA ASN A 586 -42.90 -3.58 -42.78
C ASN A 586 -43.29 -3.00 -44.15
N ALA A 587 -44.48 -2.38 -44.25
CA ALA A 587 -44.94 -1.72 -45.48
C ALA A 587 -44.56 -0.23 -45.54
N ALA A 588 -44.11 0.37 -44.44
CA ALA A 588 -43.94 1.83 -44.31
C ALA A 588 -42.49 2.28 -44.08
N LEU A 589 -41.58 1.40 -43.64
CA LEU A 589 -40.16 1.72 -43.45
C LEU A 589 -39.34 1.39 -44.72
N PRO A 590 -38.43 2.28 -45.17
CA PRO A 590 -37.42 1.90 -46.15
C PRO A 590 -36.57 0.75 -45.57
N GLN A 591 -36.24 -0.23 -46.40
CA GLN A 591 -35.66 -1.53 -45.99
C GLN A 591 -34.44 -1.51 -45.05
N PRO A 592 -33.58 -0.47 -44.97
CA PRO A 592 -32.48 -0.44 -44.00
C PRO A 592 -32.94 -0.45 -42.53
N ALA A 593 -34.08 0.17 -42.20
CA ALA A 593 -34.55 0.30 -40.82
C ALA A 593 -35.20 -0.98 -40.26
N ALA A 594 -35.57 -1.94 -41.11
CA ALA A 594 -36.15 -3.22 -40.70
C ALA A 594 -35.09 -4.21 -40.16
N GLY A 595 -33.83 -4.09 -40.62
CA GLY A 595 -32.70 -4.91 -40.19
C GLY A 595 -32.27 -4.60 -38.76
N ASP A 596 -32.10 -3.31 -38.42
CA ASP A 596 -31.75 -2.84 -37.07
C ASP A 596 -32.78 -3.28 -36.01
N PHE A 597 -34.06 -3.25 -36.36
CA PHE A 597 -35.14 -3.65 -35.46
C PHE A 597 -35.15 -5.17 -35.20
N ALA A 598 -34.82 -5.98 -36.20
CA ALA A 598 -34.74 -7.44 -36.04
C ALA A 598 -33.49 -7.88 -35.26
N LEU A 599 -32.34 -7.23 -35.49
CA LEU A 599 -31.09 -7.49 -34.75
C LEU A 599 -31.25 -7.12 -33.26
N ALA A 600 -31.82 -5.94 -32.96
CA ALA A 600 -32.08 -5.50 -31.60
C ALA A 600 -33.10 -6.38 -30.84
N LEU A 601 -34.08 -6.98 -31.55
CA LEU A 601 -35.03 -7.93 -30.97
C LEU A 601 -34.43 -9.31 -30.70
N PHE A 602 -33.46 -9.75 -31.53
CA PHE A 602 -32.68 -10.98 -31.32
C PHE A 602 -31.80 -10.82 -30.08
N GLU A 603 -31.08 -9.70 -29.95
CA GLU A 603 -30.21 -9.38 -28.80
C GLU A 603 -30.98 -9.23 -27.47
N LYS A 604 -32.21 -8.69 -27.50
CA LYS A 604 -33.05 -8.53 -26.30
C LYS A 604 -33.92 -9.75 -25.93
N ARG A 605 -33.74 -10.92 -26.58
CA ARG A 605 -34.56 -12.14 -26.37
C ARG A 605 -36.08 -11.91 -26.45
N SER A 606 -36.52 -10.93 -27.22
CA SER A 606 -37.93 -10.49 -27.28
C SER A 606 -38.75 -11.22 -28.35
N LEU A 607 -38.13 -12.14 -29.08
CA LEU A 607 -38.73 -13.04 -30.09
C LEU A 607 -38.49 -14.51 -29.69
N LYS A 608 -39.37 -15.42 -30.12
CA LYS A 608 -39.10 -16.86 -30.04
C LYS A 608 -37.90 -17.20 -30.93
N HIS A 609 -37.04 -18.11 -30.47
CA HIS A 609 -35.80 -18.49 -31.18
C HIS A 609 -36.02 -18.86 -32.66
N SER A 610 -37.10 -19.59 -32.95
CA SER A 610 -37.50 -19.96 -34.32
C SER A 610 -37.74 -18.76 -35.22
N ASP A 611 -38.39 -17.72 -34.68
CA ASP A 611 -38.80 -16.54 -35.43
C ASP A 611 -37.60 -15.61 -35.65
N ALA A 612 -36.71 -15.58 -34.65
CA ALA A 612 -35.46 -14.85 -34.68
C ALA A 612 -34.49 -15.44 -35.73
N MET A 613 -34.35 -16.77 -35.77
CA MET A 613 -33.55 -17.48 -36.79
C MET A 613 -34.11 -17.35 -38.20
N SER A 614 -35.45 -17.41 -38.35
CA SER A 614 -36.11 -17.21 -39.65
C SER A 614 -35.85 -15.80 -40.20
N ARG A 615 -35.87 -14.78 -39.34
CA ARG A 615 -35.58 -13.39 -39.73
C ARG A 615 -34.12 -13.16 -40.08
N LEU A 616 -33.19 -13.67 -39.27
CA LEU A 616 -31.75 -13.62 -39.58
C LEU A 616 -31.46 -14.29 -40.93
N SER A 617 -32.11 -15.43 -41.21
CA SER A 617 -31.97 -16.11 -42.51
C SER A 617 -32.49 -15.27 -43.68
N SER A 618 -33.57 -14.50 -43.48
CA SER A 618 -34.07 -13.58 -44.52
C SER A 618 -33.16 -12.36 -44.73
N ILE A 619 -32.57 -11.82 -43.66
CA ILE A 619 -31.64 -10.67 -43.73
C ILE A 619 -30.30 -11.09 -44.34
N ALA A 620 -29.84 -12.31 -44.04
CA ALA A 620 -28.60 -12.87 -44.59
C ALA A 620 -28.58 -12.98 -46.12
N LEU A 621 -29.75 -13.02 -46.77
CA LEU A 621 -29.91 -13.04 -48.24
C LEU A 621 -29.78 -11.65 -48.89
N LEU A 622 -29.69 -10.58 -48.09
CA LEU A 622 -29.53 -9.22 -48.59
C LEU A 622 -28.05 -8.88 -48.80
N ARG A 623 -27.80 -7.68 -49.32
CA ARG A 623 -26.48 -7.07 -49.45
C ARG A 623 -26.26 -5.98 -48.38
N GLY A 624 -25.01 -5.70 -48.07
CA GLY A 624 -24.55 -4.67 -47.15
C GLY A 624 -24.15 -5.20 -45.77
N PRO A 625 -23.65 -4.30 -44.91
CA PRO A 625 -23.03 -4.66 -43.62
C PRO A 625 -23.99 -5.39 -42.67
N TYR A 626 -25.29 -5.13 -42.77
CA TYR A 626 -26.32 -5.80 -41.97
C TYR A 626 -26.54 -7.26 -42.37
N ALA A 627 -26.44 -7.57 -43.67
CA ALA A 627 -26.54 -8.93 -44.15
C ALA A 627 -25.30 -9.73 -43.73
N ALA A 628 -24.12 -9.12 -43.79
CA ALA A 628 -22.88 -9.71 -43.29
C ALA A 628 -22.99 -10.08 -41.79
N ARG A 629 -23.48 -9.15 -40.95
CA ARG A 629 -23.72 -9.41 -39.52
C ARG A 629 -24.78 -10.49 -39.26
N ALA A 630 -25.84 -10.55 -40.06
CA ALA A 630 -26.84 -11.61 -39.94
C ALA A 630 -26.24 -12.99 -40.26
N ARG A 631 -25.31 -13.07 -41.22
CA ARG A 631 -24.57 -14.30 -41.55
C ARG A 631 -23.64 -14.73 -40.41
N GLN A 632 -22.92 -13.78 -39.80
CA GLN A 632 -22.10 -14.05 -38.61
C GLN A 632 -22.94 -14.64 -37.48
N ALA A 633 -24.12 -14.07 -37.20
CA ALA A 633 -25.03 -14.57 -36.17
C ALA A 633 -25.52 -16.00 -36.44
N LEU A 634 -25.73 -16.38 -37.70
CA LEU A 634 -26.08 -17.75 -38.08
C LEU A 634 -24.92 -18.73 -37.87
N VAL A 635 -23.70 -18.35 -38.22
CA VAL A 635 -22.49 -19.15 -37.93
C VAL A 635 -22.35 -19.36 -36.42
N HIS A 636 -22.53 -18.31 -35.63
CA HIS A 636 -22.47 -18.40 -34.16
C HIS A 636 -23.52 -19.35 -33.57
N GLU A 637 -24.73 -19.39 -34.14
CA GLU A 637 -25.76 -20.36 -33.72
C GLU A 637 -25.33 -21.80 -34.00
N ASP A 638 -24.79 -22.06 -35.18
CA ASP A 638 -24.38 -23.41 -35.59
C ASP A 638 -23.22 -23.92 -34.73
N VAL A 639 -22.24 -23.05 -34.45
CA VAL A 639 -21.15 -23.38 -33.52
C VAL A 639 -21.68 -23.61 -32.10
N ARG A 640 -22.64 -22.81 -31.62
CA ARG A 640 -23.28 -23.00 -30.30
C ARG A 640 -24.02 -24.34 -30.21
N ARG A 641 -24.65 -24.78 -31.30
CA ARG A 641 -25.32 -26.09 -31.42
C ARG A 641 -24.35 -27.26 -31.61
N ARG A 642 -23.05 -26.98 -31.76
CA ARG A 642 -22.01 -27.94 -32.14
C ARG A 642 -22.27 -28.58 -33.51
N ASP A 643 -22.98 -27.88 -34.39
CA ASP A 643 -23.16 -28.25 -35.79
C ASP A 643 -22.03 -27.63 -36.62
N TYR A 644 -20.82 -28.13 -36.41
CA TYR A 644 -19.61 -27.56 -37.01
C TYR A 644 -19.57 -27.70 -38.53
N GLY A 645 -20.24 -28.73 -39.07
CA GLY A 645 -20.40 -28.88 -40.52
C GLY A 645 -21.23 -27.75 -41.13
N ALA A 646 -22.35 -27.40 -40.49
CA ALA A 646 -23.17 -26.26 -40.91
C ALA A 646 -22.43 -24.92 -40.73
N ALA A 647 -21.69 -24.76 -39.64
CA ALA A 647 -20.89 -23.55 -39.38
C ALA A 647 -19.81 -23.34 -40.46
N ILE A 648 -19.06 -24.38 -40.82
CA ILE A 648 -18.03 -24.33 -41.88
C ILE A 648 -18.67 -24.00 -43.23
N ALA A 649 -19.77 -24.66 -43.60
CA ALA A 649 -20.46 -24.38 -44.85
C ALA A 649 -20.97 -22.92 -44.93
N ARG A 650 -21.44 -22.36 -43.81
CA ARG A 650 -21.84 -20.95 -43.75
C ARG A 650 -20.66 -19.99 -43.79
N LEU A 651 -19.51 -20.33 -43.24
CA LEU A 651 -18.28 -19.54 -43.38
C LEU A 651 -17.78 -19.53 -44.83
N GLU A 652 -17.83 -20.67 -45.52
CA GLU A 652 -17.52 -20.76 -46.96
C GLU A 652 -18.45 -19.88 -47.80
N GLN A 653 -19.75 -19.94 -47.53
CA GLN A 653 -20.73 -19.08 -48.20
C GLN A 653 -20.52 -17.59 -47.87
N HIS A 654 -20.25 -17.27 -46.60
CA HIS A 654 -20.01 -15.91 -46.15
C HIS A 654 -18.79 -15.29 -46.83
N ALA A 655 -17.71 -16.06 -47.03
CA ALA A 655 -16.51 -15.61 -47.74
C ALA A 655 -16.81 -15.21 -49.19
N VAL A 656 -17.62 -16.00 -49.91
CA VAL A 656 -18.04 -15.67 -51.29
C VAL A 656 -18.87 -14.39 -51.29
N GLU A 657 -19.81 -14.28 -50.35
CA GLU A 657 -20.72 -13.14 -50.25
C GLU A 657 -20.04 -11.85 -49.77
N ILE A 658 -18.88 -11.91 -49.12
CA ILE A 658 -18.05 -10.71 -48.86
C ILE A 658 -17.46 -10.17 -50.16
N VAL A 659 -16.98 -11.08 -51.03
CA VAL A 659 -16.31 -10.71 -52.29
C VAL A 659 -17.31 -10.21 -53.33
N ASP A 660 -18.51 -10.79 -53.37
CA ASP A 660 -19.56 -10.47 -54.36
C ASP A 660 -20.44 -9.25 -53.97
N ASP A 661 -20.24 -8.67 -52.79
CA ASP A 661 -21.07 -7.59 -52.25
C ASP A 661 -20.42 -6.22 -52.40
N ASP A 662 -20.67 -5.61 -53.56
CA ASP A 662 -20.20 -4.26 -53.92
C ASP A 662 -20.72 -3.14 -53.01
N SER A 663 -21.64 -3.43 -52.08
CA SER A 663 -22.17 -2.45 -51.13
C SER A 663 -21.41 -2.40 -49.80
N LEU A 664 -20.46 -3.31 -49.58
CA LEU A 664 -19.55 -3.25 -48.45
C LEU A 664 -18.44 -2.22 -48.69
N SER A 665 -18.09 -1.44 -47.67
CA SER A 665 -16.88 -0.63 -47.75
C SER A 665 -15.64 -1.54 -47.75
N PRO A 666 -14.50 -1.10 -48.31
CA PRO A 666 -13.26 -1.87 -48.26
C PRO A 666 -12.83 -2.25 -46.84
N ARG A 667 -13.17 -1.39 -45.87
CA ARG A 667 -12.95 -1.64 -44.44
C ARG A 667 -13.87 -2.74 -43.91
N ASP A 668 -15.17 -2.67 -44.20
CA ASP A 668 -16.12 -3.69 -43.77
C ASP A 668 -15.76 -5.07 -44.35
N ALA A 669 -15.38 -5.13 -45.62
CA ALA A 669 -14.94 -6.36 -46.26
C ALA A 669 -13.69 -6.96 -45.58
N ALA A 670 -12.72 -6.12 -45.21
CA ALA A 670 -11.52 -6.53 -44.47
C ALA A 670 -11.85 -7.06 -43.06
N GLU A 671 -12.72 -6.37 -42.32
CA GLU A 671 -13.16 -6.79 -40.99
C GLU A 671 -13.90 -8.15 -41.04
N GLN A 672 -14.75 -8.36 -42.04
CA GLN A 672 -15.45 -9.64 -42.22
C GLN A 672 -14.51 -10.78 -42.64
N ALA A 673 -13.50 -10.49 -43.48
CA ALA A 673 -12.46 -11.46 -43.85
C ALA A 673 -11.63 -11.88 -42.63
N GLN A 674 -11.21 -10.93 -41.79
CA GLN A 674 -10.50 -11.21 -40.53
C GLN A 674 -11.32 -12.03 -39.55
N TRP A 675 -12.60 -11.69 -39.35
CA TRP A 675 -13.51 -12.46 -38.52
C TRP A 675 -13.69 -13.91 -39.01
N THR A 676 -13.74 -14.11 -40.33
CA THR A 676 -13.84 -15.45 -40.93
C THR A 676 -12.59 -16.29 -40.60
N GLY A 677 -11.40 -15.70 -40.67
CA GLY A 677 -10.13 -16.35 -40.28
C GLY A 677 -10.09 -16.71 -38.79
N LEU A 678 -10.52 -15.79 -37.92
CA LEU A 678 -10.58 -15.98 -36.47
C LEU A 678 -11.44 -17.20 -36.07
N ILE A 679 -12.67 -17.28 -36.58
CA ILE A 679 -13.59 -18.37 -36.24
C ILE A 679 -13.05 -19.70 -36.75
N LEU A 680 -12.45 -19.72 -37.94
CA LEU A 680 -11.93 -20.94 -38.53
C LEU A 680 -10.68 -21.47 -37.80
N ALA A 681 -9.77 -20.59 -37.37
CA ALA A 681 -8.63 -20.96 -36.54
C ALA A 681 -9.07 -21.46 -35.14
N TRP A 682 -10.12 -20.87 -34.56
CA TRP A 682 -10.72 -21.38 -33.32
C TRP A 682 -11.30 -22.80 -33.51
N LEU A 683 -11.96 -23.07 -34.65
CA LEU A 683 -12.45 -24.40 -35.02
C LEU A 683 -11.31 -25.41 -35.26
N GLN A 684 -10.12 -24.96 -35.67
CA GLN A 684 -8.94 -25.83 -35.84
C GLN A 684 -8.20 -26.13 -34.53
N GLY A 685 -8.12 -25.16 -33.62
CA GLY A 685 -7.29 -25.26 -32.41
C GLY A 685 -8.08 -25.58 -31.14
N PRO A 686 -8.39 -24.58 -30.30
CA PRO A 686 -8.84 -24.77 -28.93
C PRO A 686 -10.21 -25.43 -28.79
N SER A 687 -11.06 -25.37 -29.82
CA SER A 687 -12.47 -25.86 -29.79
C SER A 687 -12.66 -27.35 -29.45
N GLY A 688 -11.58 -28.15 -29.46
CA GLY A 688 -11.61 -29.57 -29.10
C GLY A 688 -12.40 -30.43 -30.10
N ILE A 689 -12.57 -29.93 -31.33
CA ILE A 689 -13.30 -30.60 -32.41
C ILE A 689 -12.39 -31.67 -33.00
N ASP A 690 -12.94 -32.84 -33.32
CA ASP A 690 -12.21 -33.91 -34.01
C ASP A 690 -11.91 -33.48 -35.46
N PRO A 691 -10.64 -33.23 -35.82
CA PRO A 691 -10.26 -32.76 -37.15
C PRO A 691 -10.58 -33.78 -38.24
N SER A 692 -10.61 -35.07 -37.88
CA SER A 692 -10.88 -36.18 -38.81
C SER A 692 -12.32 -36.23 -39.30
N ARG A 693 -13.24 -35.53 -38.63
CA ARG A 693 -14.68 -35.56 -38.93
C ARG A 693 -15.18 -34.33 -39.69
N PHE A 694 -14.52 -33.19 -39.54
CA PHE A 694 -14.98 -31.91 -40.07
C PHE A 694 -13.95 -31.20 -40.98
N HIS A 695 -12.74 -31.74 -41.11
CA HIS A 695 -11.69 -31.28 -42.01
C HIS A 695 -11.50 -29.74 -42.07
N PRO A 696 -11.34 -29.06 -40.92
CA PRO A 696 -11.27 -27.59 -40.88
C PRO A 696 -10.01 -27.04 -41.56
N GLU A 697 -8.93 -27.82 -41.68
CA GLU A 697 -7.72 -27.47 -42.46
C GLU A 697 -8.03 -27.32 -43.95
N GLU A 698 -8.80 -28.25 -44.52
CA GLU A 698 -9.21 -28.18 -45.92
C GLU A 698 -10.17 -26.99 -46.15
N ALA A 699 -11.05 -26.71 -45.19
CA ALA A 699 -11.94 -25.56 -45.22
C ALA A 699 -11.17 -24.22 -45.20
N LEU A 700 -10.06 -24.15 -44.44
CA LEU A 700 -9.20 -22.97 -44.42
C LEU A 700 -8.60 -22.69 -45.78
N GLN A 701 -8.07 -23.71 -46.46
CA GLN A 701 -7.54 -23.51 -47.81
C GLN A 701 -8.65 -23.12 -48.80
N ARG A 702 -9.84 -23.73 -48.71
CA ARG A 702 -10.98 -23.40 -49.58
C ARG A 702 -11.43 -21.95 -49.39
N ILE A 703 -11.64 -21.52 -48.15
CA ILE A 703 -12.07 -20.16 -47.82
C ILE A 703 -11.00 -19.14 -48.19
N ARG A 704 -9.73 -19.42 -47.89
CA ARG A 704 -8.60 -18.55 -48.21
C ARG A 704 -8.49 -18.26 -49.71
N ASN A 705 -8.80 -19.25 -50.54
CA ASN A 705 -8.77 -19.14 -52.00
C ASN A 705 -9.94 -18.32 -52.58
N VAL A 706 -10.98 -18.06 -51.80
CA VAL A 706 -12.11 -17.18 -52.20
C VAL A 706 -11.69 -15.72 -52.13
N PHE A 707 -10.86 -15.34 -51.15
CA PHE A 707 -10.48 -13.95 -50.94
C PHE A 707 -9.41 -13.48 -51.94
N PRO A 708 -9.61 -12.33 -52.60
CA PRO A 708 -8.56 -11.69 -53.42
C PRO A 708 -7.42 -11.17 -52.55
N ASP A 709 -6.25 -10.91 -53.15
CA ASP A 709 -5.00 -10.55 -52.46
C ASP A 709 -5.12 -9.41 -51.43
N HIS A 710 -6.04 -8.46 -51.63
CA HIS A 710 -6.25 -7.35 -50.71
C HIS A 710 -7.09 -7.69 -49.47
N LEU A 711 -7.85 -8.79 -49.46
CA LEU A 711 -8.64 -9.28 -48.32
C LEU A 711 -8.00 -10.52 -47.67
N ALA A 712 -7.31 -11.31 -48.49
CA ALA A 712 -6.44 -12.41 -48.14
C ALA A 712 -5.58 -12.18 -46.88
N GLY A 713 -4.86 -11.06 -46.81
CA GLY A 713 -3.99 -10.75 -45.67
C GLY A 713 -4.76 -10.51 -44.35
N PHE A 714 -5.99 -10.00 -44.41
CA PHE A 714 -6.83 -9.80 -43.23
C PHE A 714 -7.36 -11.12 -42.69
N PHE A 715 -7.75 -12.04 -43.59
CA PHE A 715 -8.11 -13.40 -43.21
C PHE A 715 -6.93 -14.13 -42.53
N ASP A 716 -5.73 -14.05 -43.12
CA ASP A 716 -4.52 -14.67 -42.56
C ASP A 716 -4.17 -14.09 -41.17
N ALA A 717 -4.28 -12.78 -40.99
CA ALA A 717 -4.09 -12.13 -39.70
C ALA A 717 -5.08 -12.64 -38.63
N GLY A 718 -6.33 -12.91 -39.02
CA GLY A 718 -7.32 -13.52 -38.12
C GLY A 718 -6.96 -14.96 -37.74
N VAL A 719 -6.39 -15.74 -38.66
CA VAL A 719 -5.94 -17.11 -38.39
C VAL A 719 -4.78 -17.13 -37.39
N GLU A 720 -3.78 -16.28 -37.60
CA GLU A 720 -2.58 -16.19 -36.75
C GLU A 720 -2.90 -15.79 -35.30
N GLN A 721 -3.90 -14.94 -35.10
CA GLN A 721 -4.28 -14.40 -33.79
C GLN A 721 -4.72 -15.48 -32.79
N VAL A 722 -5.44 -16.51 -33.23
CA VAL A 722 -5.92 -17.58 -32.33
C VAL A 722 -4.85 -18.65 -32.09
N ALA A 723 -4.10 -19.01 -33.12
CA ALA A 723 -3.02 -20.00 -33.03
C ALA A 723 -1.92 -19.51 -32.08
N GLY A 724 -1.48 -18.26 -32.23
CA GLY A 724 -0.43 -17.68 -31.38
C GLY A 724 -0.82 -17.58 -29.90
N HIS A 725 -2.09 -17.26 -29.60
CA HIS A 725 -2.56 -17.15 -28.21
C HIS A 725 -2.63 -18.50 -27.49
N PHE A 726 -3.06 -19.56 -28.18
CA PHE A 726 -3.17 -20.89 -27.59
C PHE A 726 -1.79 -21.55 -27.35
N GLU A 727 -0.86 -21.40 -28.28
CA GLU A 727 0.53 -21.87 -28.13
C GLU A 727 1.26 -21.15 -26.99
N ALA A 728 1.03 -19.84 -26.83
CA ALA A 728 1.59 -19.05 -25.74
C ALA A 728 1.15 -19.57 -24.37
N LEU A 729 -0.15 -19.84 -24.18
CA LEU A 729 -0.69 -20.36 -22.91
C LEU A 729 -0.17 -21.77 -22.59
N GLN A 730 0.04 -22.62 -23.59
CA GLN A 730 0.63 -23.94 -23.39
C GLN A 730 2.10 -23.87 -22.96
N SER A 731 2.87 -22.98 -23.59
CA SER A 731 4.27 -22.72 -23.25
C SER A 731 4.41 -22.14 -21.84
N GLU A 732 3.55 -21.19 -21.47
CA GLU A 732 3.53 -20.58 -20.13
C GLU A 732 3.21 -21.62 -19.05
N ARG A 733 2.24 -22.50 -19.31
CA ARG A 733 1.89 -23.60 -18.41
C ARG A 733 3.05 -24.56 -18.16
N ALA A 734 3.75 -24.99 -19.22
CA ALA A 734 4.90 -25.88 -19.10
C ALA A 734 6.05 -25.23 -18.32
N THR A 735 6.29 -23.94 -18.55
CA THR A 735 7.29 -23.14 -17.84
C THR A 735 6.98 -23.05 -16.35
N LEU A 736 5.72 -22.75 -15.99
CA LEU A 736 5.29 -22.65 -14.60
C LEU A 736 5.33 -23.99 -13.87
N GLN A 737 5.04 -25.11 -14.54
CA GLN A 737 5.17 -26.44 -13.94
C GLN A 737 6.62 -26.74 -13.53
N ASN A 738 7.58 -26.40 -14.39
CA ASN A 738 9.01 -26.56 -14.09
C ASN A 738 9.48 -25.64 -12.96
N LEU A 739 9.00 -24.38 -12.94
CA LEU A 739 9.30 -23.43 -11.86
C LEU A 739 8.77 -23.91 -10.52
N VAL A 740 7.51 -24.35 -10.45
CA VAL A 740 6.89 -24.87 -9.22
C VAL A 740 7.63 -26.11 -8.71
N ALA A 741 8.06 -27.01 -9.61
CA ALA A 741 8.86 -28.17 -9.23
C ALA A 741 10.24 -27.77 -8.67
N GLY A 742 10.89 -26.76 -9.27
CA GLY A 742 12.15 -26.21 -8.78
C GLY A 742 12.02 -25.54 -7.41
N GLU A 743 10.96 -24.76 -7.19
CA GLU A 743 10.65 -24.12 -5.90
C GLU A 743 10.38 -25.16 -4.80
N GLN A 744 9.64 -26.23 -5.11
CA GLN A 744 9.39 -27.34 -4.18
C GLN A 744 10.68 -28.05 -3.79
N ALA A 745 11.57 -28.34 -4.75
CA ALA A 745 12.87 -28.96 -4.48
C ALA A 745 13.74 -28.06 -3.59
N ALA A 746 13.86 -26.78 -3.91
CA ALA A 746 14.60 -25.81 -3.10
C ALA A 746 14.03 -25.69 -1.67
N LYS A 747 12.71 -25.80 -1.51
CA LYS A 747 12.07 -25.78 -0.19
C LYS A 747 12.38 -27.03 0.63
N LEU A 748 12.40 -28.21 0.00
CA LEU A 748 12.80 -29.46 0.65
C LEU A 748 14.28 -29.40 1.11
N ASP A 749 15.17 -28.88 0.28
CA ASP A 749 16.59 -28.68 0.64
C ASP A 749 16.74 -27.71 1.82
N SER A 750 15.97 -26.62 1.83
CA SER A 750 15.95 -25.67 2.95
C SER A 750 15.45 -26.30 4.26
N LEU A 751 14.42 -27.15 4.20
CA LEU A 751 13.91 -27.88 5.36
C LEU A 751 14.94 -28.89 5.89
N ALA A 752 15.64 -29.59 5.00
CA ALA A 752 16.71 -30.52 5.38
C ALA A 752 17.87 -29.79 6.09
N LEU A 753 18.26 -28.61 5.62
CA LEU A 753 19.29 -27.79 6.26
C LEU A 753 18.88 -27.35 7.67
N LYS A 754 17.63 -26.91 7.85
CA LYS A 754 17.08 -26.56 9.17
C LYS A 754 17.02 -27.76 10.12
N GLN A 755 16.70 -28.94 9.61
CA GLN A 755 16.71 -30.17 10.40
C GLN A 755 18.11 -30.50 10.93
N ASN A 756 19.14 -30.33 10.09
CA ASN A 756 20.54 -30.53 10.48
C ASN A 756 20.98 -29.52 11.54
N GLU A 757 20.59 -28.25 11.40
CA GLU A 757 20.89 -27.20 12.36
C GLU A 757 20.27 -27.49 13.73
N LEU A 758 18.98 -27.84 13.77
CA LEU A 758 18.29 -28.22 15.02
C LEU A 758 18.93 -29.44 15.69
N THR A 759 19.37 -30.40 14.91
CA THR A 759 20.10 -31.59 15.41
C THR A 759 21.44 -31.19 16.03
N SER A 760 22.16 -30.25 15.41
CA SER A 760 23.41 -29.70 15.96
C SER A 760 23.18 -28.97 17.29
N GLN A 761 22.17 -28.09 17.34
CA GLN A 761 21.80 -27.35 18.55
C GLN A 761 21.38 -28.29 19.68
N GLN A 762 20.59 -29.33 19.37
CA GLN A 762 20.23 -30.37 20.34
C GLN A 762 21.48 -31.02 20.95
N SER A 763 22.43 -31.42 20.11
CA SER A 763 23.67 -32.06 20.58
C SER A 763 24.50 -31.13 21.48
N GLN A 764 24.62 -29.86 21.12
CA GLN A 764 25.36 -28.86 21.93
C GLN A 764 24.70 -28.61 23.29
N LEU A 765 23.36 -28.54 23.34
CA LEU A 765 22.61 -28.39 24.59
C LEU A 765 22.76 -29.62 25.49
N GLU A 766 22.72 -30.83 24.92
CA GLU A 766 22.92 -32.08 25.66
C GLU A 766 24.35 -32.19 26.23
N GLN A 767 25.36 -31.77 25.47
CA GLN A 767 26.75 -31.69 25.95
C GLN A 767 26.89 -30.66 27.07
N SER A 768 26.33 -29.47 26.89
CA SER A 768 26.35 -28.41 27.91
C SER A 768 25.67 -28.83 29.20
N ARG A 769 24.53 -29.53 29.10
CA ARG A 769 23.82 -30.09 30.26
C ARG A 769 24.68 -31.10 31.00
N THR A 770 25.38 -31.97 30.28
CA THR A 770 26.31 -32.95 30.88
C THR A 770 27.43 -32.24 31.63
N ALA A 771 28.08 -31.26 30.99
CA ALA A 771 29.17 -30.49 31.60
C ALA A 771 28.71 -29.70 32.84
N TRP A 772 27.50 -29.13 32.82
CA TRP A 772 26.93 -28.46 34.00
C TRP A 772 26.69 -29.41 35.16
N THR A 773 26.17 -30.62 34.90
CA THR A 773 25.96 -31.65 35.93
C THR A 773 27.29 -32.05 36.59
N GLU A 774 28.32 -32.35 35.79
CA GLU A 774 29.63 -32.74 36.32
C GLU A 774 30.26 -31.63 37.17
N ASN A 775 30.19 -30.37 36.71
CA ASN A 775 30.70 -29.23 37.47
C ASN A 775 29.89 -28.97 38.76
N PHE A 776 28.56 -29.11 38.69
CA PHE A 776 27.67 -28.98 39.84
C PHE A 776 28.00 -30.04 40.89
N ASP A 777 28.06 -31.32 40.52
CA ASP A 777 28.35 -32.43 41.42
C ASP A 777 29.73 -32.26 42.08
N GLY A 778 30.75 -31.90 41.29
CA GLY A 778 32.09 -31.68 41.81
C GLY A 778 32.20 -30.50 42.78
N THR A 779 31.43 -29.42 42.54
CA THR A 779 31.41 -28.26 43.44
C THR A 779 30.59 -28.54 44.70
N LEU A 780 29.46 -29.23 44.56
CA LEU A 780 28.61 -29.62 45.67
C LEU A 780 29.35 -30.55 46.63
N GLN A 781 30.08 -31.53 46.11
CA GLN A 781 30.90 -32.44 46.91
C GLN A 781 31.97 -31.69 47.74
N LYS A 782 32.63 -30.67 47.16
CA LYS A 782 33.61 -29.84 47.88
C LYS A 782 32.98 -29.06 49.02
N LEU A 783 31.80 -28.47 48.79
CA LEU A 783 31.05 -27.73 49.82
C LEU A 783 30.61 -28.68 50.95
N ASP A 784 30.11 -29.86 50.61
CA ASP A 784 29.68 -30.86 51.59
C ASP A 784 30.88 -31.37 52.42
N GLN A 785 32.05 -31.54 51.81
CA GLN A 785 33.28 -31.91 52.53
C GLN A 785 33.74 -30.80 53.51
N GLN A 786 33.67 -29.54 53.11
CA GLN A 786 34.02 -28.40 53.98
C GLN A 786 33.04 -28.27 55.15
N LEU A 787 31.74 -28.49 54.90
CA LEU A 787 30.72 -28.50 55.95
C LEU A 787 30.95 -29.62 56.96
N ALA A 788 31.28 -30.84 56.51
CA ALA A 788 31.60 -31.96 57.39
C ALA A 788 32.83 -31.70 58.28
N GLU A 789 33.85 -31.01 57.74
CA GLU A 789 35.03 -30.63 58.52
C GLU A 789 34.69 -29.56 59.59
N LEU A 790 33.87 -28.56 59.26
CA LEU A 790 33.40 -27.57 60.23
C LEU A 790 32.52 -28.20 61.32
N GLU A 791 31.68 -29.18 60.96
CA GLU A 791 30.87 -29.95 61.91
C GLU A 791 31.76 -30.69 62.92
N LYS A 792 32.82 -31.36 62.43
CA LYS A 792 33.80 -32.02 63.28
C LYS A 792 34.48 -31.03 64.24
N GLN A 793 34.94 -29.88 63.75
CA GLN A 793 35.57 -28.84 64.58
C GLN A 793 34.60 -28.27 65.64
N TYR A 794 33.32 -28.15 65.29
CA TYR A 794 32.28 -27.70 66.22
C TYR A 794 32.05 -28.73 67.34
N LEU A 795 31.97 -30.03 67.01
CA LEU A 795 31.85 -31.10 68.00
C LEU A 795 33.06 -31.16 68.95
N GLU A 796 34.27 -30.91 68.45
CA GLU A 796 35.47 -30.79 69.27
C GLU A 796 35.39 -29.60 70.25
N CYS A 797 34.78 -28.48 69.83
CA CYS A 797 34.51 -27.35 70.72
C CYS A 797 33.50 -27.72 71.81
N GLU A 798 32.43 -28.47 71.48
CA GLU A 798 31.45 -28.93 72.48
C GLU A 798 32.05 -29.89 73.51
N GLU A 799 32.89 -30.84 73.06
CA GLU A 799 33.63 -31.73 73.95
C GLU A 799 34.57 -30.95 74.87
N THR A 800 35.24 -29.94 74.32
CA THR A 800 36.12 -29.05 75.09
C THR A 800 35.34 -28.24 76.13
N ASP A 801 34.15 -27.71 75.80
CA ASP A 801 33.28 -26.99 76.76
C ASP A 801 32.82 -27.94 77.88
N ARG A 802 32.46 -29.20 77.54
CA ARG A 802 32.10 -30.24 78.52
C ARG A 802 33.26 -30.55 79.47
N ARG A 803 34.49 -30.70 78.97
CA ARG A 803 35.68 -30.94 79.80
C ARG A 803 35.98 -29.74 80.72
N ILE A 804 35.93 -28.52 80.19
CA ILE A 804 36.13 -27.29 80.99
C ILE A 804 35.04 -27.16 82.06
N GLY A 805 33.79 -27.50 81.73
CA GLY A 805 32.68 -27.54 82.69
C GLY A 805 32.91 -28.55 83.82
N ALA A 806 33.38 -29.76 83.50
CA ALA A 806 33.71 -30.77 84.51
C ALA A 806 34.82 -30.32 85.48
N GLU A 807 35.77 -29.50 85.03
CA GLU A 807 36.78 -28.88 85.89
C GLU A 807 36.20 -27.75 86.77
N ALA A 808 35.21 -27.00 86.29
CA ALA A 808 34.58 -25.89 87.02
C ALA A 808 33.73 -26.39 88.20
N THR A 809 32.92 -27.44 87.98
CA THR A 809 31.87 -27.90 88.90
C THR A 809 32.34 -28.15 90.35
N PRO A 810 33.44 -28.87 90.62
CA PRO A 810 33.88 -29.11 92.00
C PRO A 810 34.29 -27.82 92.72
N ARG A 811 34.82 -26.84 91.98
CA ARG A 811 35.26 -25.54 92.52
C ARG A 811 34.08 -24.64 92.82
N GLU A 812 33.08 -24.63 91.95
CA GLU A 812 31.81 -23.92 92.18
C GLU A 812 31.08 -24.48 93.41
N LEU A 813 30.96 -25.82 93.52
CA LEU A 813 30.37 -26.47 94.68
C LEU A 813 31.15 -26.16 95.97
N ARG A 814 32.49 -26.11 95.91
CA ARG A 814 33.33 -25.74 97.06
C ARG A 814 33.13 -24.28 97.48
N ILE A 815 33.06 -23.35 96.52
CA ILE A 815 32.77 -21.93 96.77
C ILE A 815 31.40 -21.80 97.45
N ILE A 816 30.36 -22.46 96.92
CA ILE A 816 29.01 -22.47 97.50
C ILE A 816 29.04 -22.98 98.93
N GLY A 817 29.74 -24.10 99.19
CA GLY A 817 29.88 -24.66 100.53
C GLY A 817 30.59 -23.72 101.52
N ILE A 818 31.66 -23.03 101.09
CA ILE A 818 32.36 -22.02 101.91
C ILE A 818 31.43 -20.83 102.23
N LEU A 819 30.69 -20.34 101.24
CA LEU A 819 29.76 -19.21 101.41
C LEU A 819 28.59 -19.55 102.34
N GLN A 820 28.06 -20.78 102.26
CA GLN A 820 27.01 -21.27 103.16
C GLN A 820 27.53 -21.42 104.60
N TYR A 821 28.75 -21.93 104.79
CA TYR A 821 29.34 -22.15 106.11
C TYR A 821 29.82 -20.86 106.82
N GLN A 822 30.14 -19.81 106.06
CA GLN A 822 30.50 -18.49 106.59
C GLN A 822 29.37 -17.78 107.33
N GLN A 823 28.10 -18.16 107.10
CA GLN A 823 26.94 -17.58 107.79
C GLN A 823 26.87 -17.99 109.29
N ASP A 824 27.48 -19.11 109.68
CA ASP A 824 27.32 -19.71 111.02
C ASP A 824 28.62 -19.83 111.87
N SER A 825 29.75 -19.26 111.43
CA SER A 825 31.08 -19.53 112.03
C SER A 825 31.73 -18.36 112.83
N PRO A 826 32.50 -18.65 113.92
CA PRO A 826 33.22 -17.66 114.73
C PRO A 826 34.37 -16.94 113.98
N LEU A 827 34.73 -15.73 114.45
CA LEU A 827 35.55 -14.72 113.74
C LEU A 827 36.92 -15.21 113.22
N ASP A 828 37.64 -16.07 113.94
CA ASP A 828 39.00 -16.51 113.55
C ASP A 828 39.02 -17.46 112.33
N PHE A 829 37.94 -18.22 112.11
CA PHE A 829 37.80 -19.12 110.95
C PHE A 829 37.53 -18.38 109.62
N ARG A 830 37.07 -17.12 109.69
CA ARG A 830 36.72 -16.31 108.51
C ARG A 830 37.94 -15.90 107.68
N SER A 831 39.10 -15.72 108.30
CA SER A 831 40.33 -15.26 107.64
C SER A 831 41.01 -16.33 106.75
N ALA A 832 40.92 -17.60 107.12
CA ALA A 832 41.43 -18.72 106.33
C ALA A 832 40.50 -19.05 105.15
N GLN A 833 39.18 -19.07 105.40
CA GLN A 833 38.16 -19.30 104.37
C GLN A 833 38.13 -18.17 103.33
N SER A 834 38.36 -16.92 103.72
CA SER A 834 38.45 -15.79 102.78
C SER A 834 39.64 -15.92 101.80
N ARG A 835 40.78 -16.46 102.26
CA ARG A 835 41.94 -16.75 101.41
C ARG A 835 41.67 -17.92 100.45
N GLU A 836 41.04 -18.99 100.93
CA GLU A 836 40.63 -20.12 100.08
C GLU A 836 39.60 -19.69 99.02
N LEU A 837 38.61 -18.88 99.40
CA LEU A 837 37.59 -18.33 98.51
C LEU A 837 38.22 -17.49 97.39
N SER A 838 39.14 -16.59 97.72
CA SER A 838 39.83 -15.75 96.73
C SER A 838 40.68 -16.58 95.74
N ALA A 839 41.36 -17.63 96.23
CA ALA A 839 42.11 -18.54 95.37
C ALA A 839 41.19 -19.34 94.42
N LEU A 840 40.06 -19.86 94.92
CA LEU A 840 39.08 -20.59 94.10
C LEU A 840 38.39 -19.67 93.08
N GLN A 841 38.08 -18.43 93.44
CA GLN A 841 37.53 -17.42 92.53
C GLN A 841 38.51 -17.08 91.40
N SER A 842 39.81 -16.92 91.70
CA SER A 842 40.83 -16.69 90.68
C SER A 842 40.96 -17.87 89.71
N GLN A 843 40.88 -19.10 90.21
CA GLN A 843 40.89 -20.30 89.37
C GLN A 843 39.64 -20.38 88.48
N LEU A 844 38.46 -20.09 89.04
CA LEU A 844 37.20 -20.11 88.29
C LEU A 844 37.17 -19.04 87.19
N ASN A 845 37.70 -17.83 87.46
CA ASN A 845 37.83 -16.78 86.44
C ASN A 845 38.71 -17.22 85.27
N THR A 846 39.79 -17.96 85.55
CA THR A 846 40.67 -18.51 84.50
C THR A 846 39.95 -19.57 83.66
N ILE A 847 39.17 -20.43 84.30
CA ILE A 847 38.37 -21.47 83.63
C ILE A 847 37.26 -20.84 82.77
N ASN A 848 36.56 -19.84 83.32
CA ASN A 848 35.51 -19.10 82.60
C ASN A 848 36.06 -18.40 81.35
N ARG A 849 37.24 -17.79 81.44
CA ARG A 849 37.90 -17.19 80.26
C ARG A 849 38.16 -18.21 79.16
N LYS A 850 38.74 -19.38 79.51
CA LYS A 850 38.97 -20.47 78.54
C LYS A 850 37.67 -20.97 77.92
N ARG A 851 36.62 -21.05 78.72
CA ARG A 851 35.27 -21.44 78.27
C ARG A 851 34.70 -20.43 77.26
N GLU A 852 34.86 -19.15 77.55
CA GLU A 852 34.40 -18.06 76.69
C GLU A 852 35.16 -17.99 75.37
N GLU A 853 36.49 -18.18 75.40
CA GLU A 853 37.33 -18.33 74.20
C GLU A 853 36.87 -19.52 73.33
N ASN A 854 36.63 -20.70 73.94
CA ASN A 854 36.15 -21.88 73.22
C ASN A 854 34.75 -21.66 72.60
N ARG A 855 33.84 -20.99 73.33
CA ARG A 855 32.52 -20.62 72.80
C ARG A 855 32.61 -19.59 71.68
N ALA A 856 33.56 -18.65 71.74
CA ALA A 856 33.82 -17.71 70.66
C ALA A 856 34.28 -18.43 69.39
N ASN A 857 35.18 -19.41 69.51
CA ASN A 857 35.61 -20.24 68.39
C ASN A 857 34.44 -21.05 67.80
N GLY A 858 33.60 -21.66 68.64
CA GLY A 858 32.39 -22.36 68.20
C GLY A 858 31.42 -21.45 67.41
N ARG A 859 31.26 -20.19 67.83
CA ARG A 859 30.44 -19.20 67.08
C ARG A 859 31.04 -18.88 65.71
N ILE A 860 32.36 -18.74 65.60
CA ILE A 860 33.03 -18.47 64.32
C ILE A 860 32.84 -19.65 63.36
N ILE A 861 33.02 -20.89 63.84
CA ILE A 861 32.78 -22.11 63.06
C ILE A 861 31.32 -22.16 62.56
N GLY A 862 30.36 -21.87 63.44
CA GLY A 862 28.94 -21.80 63.08
C GLY A 862 28.62 -20.76 62.00
N LEU A 863 29.24 -19.57 62.06
CA LEU A 863 29.08 -18.54 61.04
C LEU A 863 29.67 -18.97 59.68
N ASN A 864 30.85 -19.59 59.69
CA ASN A 864 31.47 -20.13 58.47
C ASN A 864 30.60 -21.22 57.84
N ALA A 865 30.03 -22.12 58.66
CA ALA A 865 29.12 -23.17 58.19
C ALA A 865 27.84 -22.56 57.58
N GLN A 866 27.28 -21.52 58.20
CA GLN A 866 26.12 -20.80 57.67
C GLN A 866 26.42 -20.19 56.29
N GLN A 867 27.61 -19.61 56.10
CA GLN A 867 28.03 -19.05 54.81
C GLN A 867 28.15 -20.13 53.72
N LEU A 868 28.74 -21.29 54.03
CA LEU A 868 28.83 -22.41 53.09
C LEU A 868 27.46 -23.00 52.75
N LEU A 869 26.53 -23.09 53.72
CA LEU A 869 25.15 -23.52 53.48
C LEU A 869 24.41 -22.56 52.53
N GLN A 870 24.64 -21.25 52.65
CA GLN A 870 24.09 -20.26 51.72
C GLN A 870 24.69 -20.41 50.31
N GLN A 871 26.00 -20.64 50.19
CA GLN A 871 26.64 -20.91 48.90
C GLN A 871 26.09 -22.18 48.24
N ARG A 872 25.92 -23.25 49.03
CA ARG A 872 25.31 -24.51 48.60
C ARG A 872 23.89 -24.30 48.06
N ALA A 873 23.06 -23.54 48.79
CA ALA A 873 21.69 -23.25 48.37
C ALA A 873 21.64 -22.45 47.06
N ARG A 874 22.55 -21.48 46.87
CA ARG A 874 22.67 -20.72 45.61
C ARG A 874 23.07 -21.61 44.45
N LEU A 875 24.06 -22.48 44.63
CA LEU A 875 24.53 -23.41 43.61
C LEU A 875 23.39 -24.35 43.14
N VAL A 876 22.61 -24.89 44.07
CA VAL A 876 21.44 -25.75 43.78
C VAL A 876 20.37 -24.99 42.99
N ALA A 877 20.07 -23.75 43.38
CA ALA A 877 19.11 -22.91 42.68
C ALA A 877 19.56 -22.60 41.23
N GLU A 878 20.84 -22.23 41.05
CA GLU A 878 21.41 -21.94 39.73
C GLU A 878 21.38 -23.18 38.80
N TYR A 879 21.76 -24.35 39.32
CA TYR A 879 21.70 -25.60 38.56
C TYR A 879 20.27 -25.95 38.16
N THR A 880 19.31 -25.81 39.07
CA THR A 880 17.88 -26.07 38.80
C THR A 880 17.36 -25.14 37.70
N GLN A 881 17.76 -23.87 37.71
CA GLN A 881 17.39 -22.90 36.69
C GLN A 881 17.98 -23.27 35.32
N LYS A 882 19.30 -23.50 35.24
CA LYS A 882 19.99 -23.82 33.97
C LYS A 882 19.49 -25.12 33.34
N THR A 883 19.31 -26.16 34.14
CA THR A 883 18.78 -27.46 33.65
C THR A 883 17.30 -27.37 33.27
N GLY A 884 16.50 -26.60 34.01
CA GLY A 884 15.11 -26.33 33.65
C GLY A 884 14.96 -25.53 32.35
N GLN A 885 15.87 -24.59 32.08
CA GLN A 885 15.90 -23.85 30.82
C GLN A 885 16.28 -24.76 29.64
N ALA A 886 17.37 -25.51 29.75
CA ALA A 886 17.79 -26.44 28.70
C ALA A 886 16.71 -27.50 28.39
N ALA A 887 15.97 -27.99 29.40
CA ALA A 887 14.86 -28.92 29.19
C ALA A 887 13.72 -28.30 28.35
N LYS A 888 13.41 -27.01 28.56
CA LYS A 888 12.41 -26.28 27.75
C LYS A 888 12.88 -26.08 26.32
N GLU A 889 14.15 -25.74 26.13
CA GLU A 889 14.75 -25.55 24.81
C GLU A 889 14.78 -26.86 24.01
N LEU A 890 15.18 -27.98 24.63
CA LEU A 890 15.13 -29.31 24.01
C LEU A 890 13.70 -29.71 23.61
N ALA A 891 12.69 -29.42 24.44
CA ALA A 891 11.29 -29.65 24.10
C ALA A 891 10.81 -28.79 22.92
N SER A 892 11.31 -27.55 22.82
CA SER A 892 11.05 -26.67 21.69
C SER A 892 11.66 -27.20 20.40
N ILE A 893 12.93 -27.63 20.44
CA ILE A 893 13.64 -28.21 19.30
C ILE A 893 12.89 -29.45 18.77
N ALA A 894 12.49 -30.36 19.66
CA ALA A 894 11.73 -31.56 19.29
C ALA A 894 10.40 -31.22 18.58
N LYS A 895 9.71 -30.16 19.04
CA LYS A 895 8.48 -29.68 18.39
C LYS A 895 8.75 -29.11 16.99
N TRP A 896 9.86 -28.42 16.79
CA TRP A 896 10.24 -27.87 15.49
C TRP A 896 10.69 -28.96 14.51
N GLN A 897 11.46 -29.94 14.96
CA GLN A 897 11.84 -31.11 14.17
C GLN A 897 10.60 -31.83 13.63
N SER A 898 9.62 -32.13 14.51
CA SER A 898 8.36 -32.76 14.10
C SER A 898 7.55 -31.91 13.10
N ARG A 899 7.58 -30.58 13.22
CA ARG A 899 6.92 -29.68 12.27
C ARG A 899 7.58 -29.69 10.91
N PHE A 900 8.90 -29.66 10.85
CA PHE A 900 9.64 -29.67 9.58
C PHE A 900 9.52 -31.01 8.87
N GLU A 901 9.54 -32.12 9.60
CA GLU A 901 9.23 -33.45 9.05
C GLU A 901 7.85 -33.50 8.40
N LYS A 902 6.82 -32.99 9.10
CA LYS A 902 5.47 -32.91 8.54
C LYS A 902 5.39 -32.02 7.32
N GLN A 903 6.06 -30.86 7.32
CA GLN A 903 6.10 -29.97 6.16
C GLN A 903 6.79 -30.62 4.95
N ALA A 904 7.86 -31.38 5.18
CA ALA A 904 8.52 -32.14 4.12
C ALA A 904 7.63 -33.26 3.56
N GLU A 905 6.87 -33.95 4.41
CA GLU A 905 5.87 -34.96 4.01
C GLU A 905 4.72 -34.34 3.19
N ASP A 906 4.18 -33.20 3.64
CA ASP A 906 3.12 -32.46 2.94
C ASP A 906 3.58 -31.97 1.55
N LEU A 907 4.84 -31.53 1.43
CA LEU A 907 5.45 -31.12 0.16
C LEU A 907 5.74 -32.30 -0.76
N GLY A 908 6.16 -33.45 -0.22
CA GLY A 908 6.41 -34.67 -1.00
C GLY A 908 5.14 -35.34 -1.55
N THR A 909 3.97 -35.03 -0.98
CA THR A 909 2.68 -35.66 -1.33
C THR A 909 1.77 -34.80 -2.21
N THR A 910 2.14 -33.56 -2.53
CA THR A 910 1.33 -32.63 -3.35
C THR A 910 1.97 -32.36 -4.72
N PRO A 911 1.43 -32.93 -5.82
CA PRO A 911 1.96 -32.69 -7.17
C PRO A 911 1.88 -31.20 -7.55
N ALA A 912 2.86 -30.73 -8.35
CA ALA A 912 2.91 -29.38 -8.94
C ALA A 912 1.60 -28.94 -9.64
N GLU A 913 0.76 -29.90 -10.03
CA GLU A 913 -0.59 -29.72 -10.60
C GLU A 913 -1.60 -29.04 -9.65
N ARG A 914 -1.32 -28.98 -8.33
CA ARG A 914 -2.18 -28.27 -7.36
C ARG A 914 -1.87 -26.79 -7.19
N SER A 915 -0.84 -26.28 -7.87
CA SER A 915 -0.55 -24.84 -7.86
C SER A 915 -1.74 -24.06 -8.41
N ARG A 916 -2.27 -23.11 -7.64
CA ARG A 916 -3.37 -22.25 -8.08
C ARG A 916 -3.04 -21.50 -9.38
N ARG A 917 -1.75 -21.24 -9.64
CA ARG A 917 -1.25 -20.62 -10.89
C ARG A 917 -1.41 -21.56 -12.09
N VAL A 918 -1.02 -22.83 -11.94
CA VAL A 918 -1.22 -23.87 -12.97
C VAL A 918 -2.71 -24.13 -13.20
N GLN A 919 -3.52 -24.18 -12.13
CA GLN A 919 -4.98 -24.34 -12.21
C GLN A 919 -5.68 -23.16 -12.89
N LYS A 920 -5.16 -21.94 -12.74
CA LYS A 920 -5.69 -20.74 -13.42
C LYS A 920 -5.45 -20.83 -14.92
N LEU A 921 -4.25 -21.26 -15.34
CA LEU A 921 -3.94 -21.47 -16.77
C LEU A 921 -4.75 -22.63 -17.36
N ASP A 922 -4.88 -23.74 -16.64
CA ASP A 922 -5.77 -24.85 -17.03
C ASP A 922 -7.20 -24.36 -17.24
N ARG A 923 -7.69 -23.46 -16.37
CA ARG A 923 -9.01 -22.84 -16.51
C ARG A 923 -9.10 -21.93 -17.72
N GLN A 924 -8.10 -21.10 -18.01
CA GLN A 924 -8.08 -20.21 -19.18
C GLN A 924 -8.06 -21.01 -20.49
N MET A 925 -7.26 -22.08 -20.56
CA MET A 925 -7.28 -23.01 -21.70
C MET A 925 -8.64 -23.71 -21.83
N GLN A 926 -9.27 -24.10 -20.72
CA GLN A 926 -10.61 -24.69 -20.71
C GLN A 926 -11.69 -23.69 -21.15
N GLU A 927 -11.54 -22.40 -20.81
CA GLU A 927 -12.44 -21.34 -21.25
C GLU A 927 -12.30 -21.06 -22.76
N LEU A 928 -11.09 -21.08 -23.31
CA LEU A 928 -10.84 -20.96 -24.76
C LEU A 928 -11.41 -22.14 -25.56
N SER A 929 -11.47 -23.33 -24.97
CA SER A 929 -12.04 -24.54 -25.58
C SER A 929 -13.58 -24.61 -25.56
N THR A 930 -14.24 -23.71 -24.83
CA THR A 930 -15.70 -23.65 -24.78
C THR A 930 -16.24 -22.38 -25.46
N TYR A 931 -16.87 -22.54 -26.64
CA TYR A 931 -17.42 -21.43 -27.44
C TYR A 931 -18.38 -20.50 -26.68
N ALA A 932 -18.96 -20.95 -25.57
CA ALA A 932 -19.89 -20.16 -24.76
C ALA A 932 -19.25 -18.93 -24.07
N ARG A 933 -17.92 -18.80 -24.07
CA ARG A 933 -17.17 -17.67 -23.49
C ARG A 933 -16.21 -16.97 -24.44
N PHE A 934 -16.04 -17.47 -25.66
CA PHE A 934 -15.54 -16.67 -26.77
C PHE A 934 -16.76 -15.85 -27.20
N ASP A 935 -16.93 -14.62 -26.68
CA ASP A 935 -18.10 -13.79 -26.95
C ASP A 935 -17.85 -12.84 -28.14
N PRO A 936 -18.19 -13.25 -29.37
CA PRO A 936 -18.11 -12.39 -30.56
C PRO A 936 -19.03 -11.17 -30.46
N VAL A 937 -19.98 -11.14 -29.52
CA VAL A 937 -20.81 -9.96 -29.23
C VAL A 937 -19.99 -8.89 -28.50
N ASP A 938 -18.97 -9.25 -27.71
CA ASP A 938 -18.11 -8.26 -27.03
C ASP A 938 -17.08 -7.64 -27.99
N GLU A 939 -16.56 -8.40 -28.97
CA GLU A 939 -15.74 -7.86 -30.08
C GLU A 939 -16.59 -6.98 -31.02
N SER A 940 -17.81 -7.42 -31.35
CA SER A 940 -18.79 -6.61 -32.12
C SER A 940 -19.22 -5.34 -31.37
N ARG A 941 -19.33 -5.39 -30.03
CA ARG A 941 -19.60 -4.24 -29.16
C ARG A 941 -18.42 -3.28 -29.08
N LEU A 942 -17.20 -3.79 -29.00
CA LEU A 942 -15.97 -2.96 -29.01
C LEU A 942 -15.79 -2.25 -30.36
N MET A 943 -16.12 -2.90 -31.48
CA MET A 943 -16.17 -2.26 -32.81
C MET A 943 -17.26 -1.18 -32.91
N LEU A 944 -18.47 -1.44 -32.37
CA LEU A 944 -19.56 -0.45 -32.33
C LEU A 944 -19.28 0.73 -31.38
N MET A 945 -18.53 0.51 -30.29
CA MET A 945 -18.06 1.57 -29.39
C MET A 945 -17.03 2.48 -30.07
N ARG A 946 -16.12 1.92 -30.89
CA ARG A 946 -15.20 2.70 -31.72
C ARG A 946 -15.90 3.49 -32.82
N TYR A 947 -17.09 3.06 -33.25
CA TYR A 947 -17.89 3.74 -34.26
C TYR A 947 -18.60 5.01 -33.74
N ARG A 948 -18.98 5.06 -32.45
CA ARG A 948 -19.61 6.27 -31.85
C ARG A 948 -18.63 7.37 -31.43
N LEU A 949 -17.32 7.08 -31.45
CA LEU A 949 -16.26 8.01 -31.09
C LEU A 949 -15.63 8.69 -32.33
N ALA A 950 -16.03 8.29 -33.54
CA ALA A 950 -15.52 8.83 -34.81
C ALA A 950 -16.56 9.65 -35.61
N GLU A 951 -17.80 9.74 -35.14
CA GLU A 951 -18.78 10.80 -35.45
C GLU A 951 -18.73 11.86 -34.35
#